data_AF-A0A353DVT1-F1
#
_entry.id   AF-A0A353DVT1-F1
#
_cell.length_a   1.000
_cell.length_b   1.000
_cell.length_c   1.000
_cell.angle_alpha   90.00
_cell.angle_beta   90.00
_cell.angle_gamma   90.00
#
_symmetry.space_group_name_H-M   'P 1'
#
loop_
_entity.id
_entity.type
_entity.pdbx_description
1 polymer ?
#
loop_
_entity_poly.entity_id
_entity_poly.type
_entity_poly.pdbx_seq_one_letter_code
_entity_poly.pdbx_strand_id
1 'polypeptide(L)'
;MRALLPSVNERWNGPLGWFFLLWLLVQPEIMAEDTKRVVLTFDDSKASHYTTVRPILLGLGFNATFFITEGFTFASNKDDYMTWEQIAKLNQDGFEIGNHTKDHMGVSADTLGRVVQQIQYINNRCEEHGIPRPISFAYPGNAIHPRGPSLMRELGFVWARRGGAPEFPYQDGRGSAFEPGKDHPCLLPSAGDARPHWSLDDFKRALSSLPAGSIPILQFHGVPDRDHPWVSTRPEMFEAYMHYLKEQGYEVLSLRQLGSLVDTNRLPADAWEIIEQRKAARKEAYVKALVEDADTGEPLAVRVYIEGEDGTHYYPRSLASLGSSVDYRKQNRIHPESREYHTTLSAGWFSVELPPGTYQWTIERGKEYTPLRKQVVVENKDPIELKWKLHRWIDMTSLGWYSGDTHVHRPMHELPNLMLAEDLNVAFPLNQWVTQAYQPPSQGDRNRDIPASPNLLEVDSTHVIHPMNTEYEIFSVDGKPHTLGAVFLLGHQEPVQQGGPPMASIARQAHAQGALLDLDKHDWPWSMALVPIMEVDLFELSNNHLWRTSFAFKQWSAPKAPYMSFAQDPQSGNEDAWMMFGFETYYTLLNCGFNLRPTAGTASGVHPVPLGFGRVYVHLEGAFSYDQWFKGLDIGRSFVSNGPMLLAKLKGQHPGFRFLNQKSSMELPVEGEILWDQPLEKAECVINGKVVHTWKGPGQQVGNAWRLPIQASMTADGSSWVALRCFGKTPMGRTRFAHSAPWHVMVADDPLSPSKGEIQYLISRVEAELDRSREILKAEAVAEYEEALNIYRAIESQIP
;
A
#
# COMPACT_ATOMS: atom_id res chain seq x y z
N MET A 1 -64.13 -0.44 -4.58
CA MET A 1 -65.44 0.23 -4.40
C MET A 1 -65.22 1.34 -3.38
N ARG A 2 -65.05 2.62 -3.80
CA ARG A 2 -66.07 3.72 -3.84
C ARG A 2 -66.89 3.79 -2.53
N ALA A 3 -67.03 4.90 -1.80
CA ALA A 3 -67.20 6.32 -2.14
C ALA A 3 -66.85 7.20 -0.90
N LEU A 4 -66.20 8.36 -0.99
CA LEU A 4 -66.66 9.72 -1.36
C LEU A 4 -67.74 10.37 -0.44
N LEU A 5 -67.28 11.44 0.22
CA LEU A 5 -67.87 12.60 0.92
C LEU A 5 -69.33 13.00 0.63
N PRO A 6 -69.91 13.84 1.53
CA PRO A 6 -70.35 15.15 1.08
C PRO A 6 -69.88 16.34 1.95
N SER A 7 -69.76 17.46 1.23
CA SER A 7 -69.47 18.86 1.56
C SER A 7 -70.41 19.54 2.54
N VAL A 8 -69.96 20.60 3.24
CA VAL A 8 -70.68 21.89 3.35
C VAL A 8 -69.72 23.08 3.55
N ASN A 9 -69.88 24.04 2.64
CA ASN A 9 -69.63 25.49 2.65
C ASN A 9 -69.20 26.21 3.94
N GLU A 10 -68.05 26.89 3.83
CA GLU A 10 -67.92 28.35 3.76
C GLU A 10 -69.07 29.24 4.29
N ARG A 11 -68.81 29.93 5.41
CA ARG A 11 -68.65 31.40 5.53
C ARG A 11 -69.05 31.84 6.94
N TRP A 12 -68.13 32.47 7.68
CA TRP A 12 -68.32 33.76 8.36
C TRP A 12 -66.96 34.41 8.62
N ASN A 13 -66.80 35.60 8.04
CA ASN A 13 -65.66 36.52 8.12
C ASN A 13 -65.74 37.38 9.39
N GLY A 14 -64.61 37.66 10.06
CA GLY A 14 -64.54 38.75 11.05
C GLY A 14 -63.29 38.72 11.97
N PRO A 15 -62.52 39.82 12.11
CA PRO A 15 -61.11 39.81 12.53
C PRO A 15 -60.87 39.88 14.06
N LEU A 16 -61.72 39.26 14.88
CA LEU A 16 -61.54 39.18 16.34
C LEU A 16 -61.70 37.77 16.93
N GLY A 17 -62.01 36.77 16.09
CA GLY A 17 -62.09 35.35 16.49
C GLY A 17 -60.81 34.53 16.21
N TRP A 18 -59.81 35.11 15.54
CA TRP A 18 -58.59 34.39 15.13
C TRP A 18 -57.48 34.38 16.18
N PHE A 19 -57.54 35.23 17.20
CA PHE A 19 -56.48 35.31 18.21
C PHE A 19 -56.63 34.32 19.38
N PHE A 20 -57.77 33.65 19.53
CA PHE A 20 -58.01 32.76 20.68
C PHE A 20 -57.90 31.25 20.38
N LEU A 21 -57.84 30.85 19.10
CA LEU A 21 -57.65 29.44 18.70
C LEU A 21 -56.23 29.11 18.22
N LEU A 22 -55.36 30.11 18.02
CA LEU A 22 -53.95 29.87 17.67
C LEU A 22 -53.02 29.69 18.88
N TRP A 23 -53.52 29.87 20.11
CA TRP A 23 -52.69 29.77 21.33
C TRP A 23 -52.77 28.41 22.05
N LEU A 24 -53.63 27.49 21.60
CA LEU A 24 -53.85 26.18 22.25
C LEU A 24 -53.61 24.95 21.37
N LEU A 25 -53.08 25.10 20.14
CA LEU A 25 -52.75 23.98 19.24
C LEU A 25 -51.36 24.07 18.58
N VAL A 26 -50.46 24.90 19.12
CA VAL A 26 -49.03 24.74 18.88
C VAL A 26 -48.39 24.47 20.24
N GLN A 27 -48.50 23.22 20.69
CA GLN A 27 -47.38 22.69 21.45
C GLN A 27 -46.20 22.68 20.47
N PRO A 28 -45.05 23.30 20.79
CA PRO A 28 -43.85 22.87 20.13
C PRO A 28 -43.66 21.43 20.59
N GLU A 29 -44.13 20.46 19.79
CA GLU A 29 -43.37 19.24 19.63
C GLU A 29 -41.95 19.70 19.31
N ILE A 30 -41.10 19.64 20.32
CA ILE A 30 -39.67 19.87 20.18
C ILE A 30 -39.23 18.84 19.15
N MET A 31 -39.11 19.30 17.91
CA MET A 31 -38.40 18.62 16.85
C MET A 31 -36.97 18.45 17.37
N ALA A 32 -36.65 17.27 17.89
CA ALA A 32 -35.29 16.90 18.20
C ALA A 32 -34.52 16.87 16.87
N GLU A 33 -33.81 17.95 16.56
CA GLU A 33 -33.04 18.07 15.33
C GLU A 33 -31.96 16.99 15.25
N ASP A 34 -31.87 16.44 14.05
CA ASP A 34 -31.01 15.36 13.55
C ASP A 34 -29.52 15.76 13.48
N THR A 35 -29.02 16.49 14.49
CA THR A 35 -27.66 17.02 14.51
C THR A 35 -26.66 15.90 14.80
N LYS A 36 -25.78 15.61 13.83
CA LYS A 36 -24.67 14.66 14.01
C LYS A 36 -23.61 15.29 14.92
N ARG A 37 -23.28 14.63 16.04
CA ARG A 37 -22.32 15.12 17.03
C ARG A 37 -21.17 14.13 17.21
N VAL A 38 -19.98 14.66 17.52
CA VAL A 38 -18.80 13.86 17.84
C VAL A 38 -17.91 14.60 18.83
N VAL A 39 -17.27 13.89 19.74
CA VAL A 39 -16.28 14.45 20.66
C VAL A 39 -14.88 14.05 20.21
N LEU A 40 -13.95 15.00 20.17
CA LEU A 40 -12.53 14.72 19.91
C LEU A 40 -11.70 14.83 21.18
N THR A 41 -10.85 13.83 21.41
CA THR A 41 -9.94 13.76 22.56
C THR A 41 -8.53 13.39 22.12
N PHE A 42 -7.53 13.99 22.77
CA PHE A 42 -6.11 13.86 22.44
C PHE A 42 -5.29 13.58 23.70
N ASP A 43 -4.50 12.50 23.70
CA ASP A 43 -3.81 11.98 24.88
C ASP A 43 -2.29 12.21 24.82
N ASP A 44 -1.67 12.22 26.00
CA ASP A 44 -0.21 12.15 26.20
C ASP A 44 0.61 13.42 25.99
N SER A 45 -0.01 14.59 25.84
CA SER A 45 0.71 15.88 25.74
C SER A 45 1.72 15.96 24.59
N LYS A 46 1.44 15.32 23.45
CA LYS A 46 2.37 15.23 22.32
C LYS A 46 2.59 16.57 21.64
N ALA A 47 3.82 16.90 21.27
CA ALA A 47 4.17 18.15 20.58
C ALA A 47 3.33 18.37 19.32
N SER A 48 3.02 17.29 18.59
CA SER A 48 2.12 17.28 17.42
C SER A 48 0.72 17.84 17.69
N HIS A 49 0.23 17.80 18.93
CA HIS A 49 -1.06 18.41 19.28
C HIS A 49 -1.05 19.92 19.04
N TYR A 50 0.08 20.57 19.33
CA TYR A 50 0.25 22.00 19.11
C TYR A 50 0.65 22.32 17.67
N THR A 51 1.59 21.56 17.10
CA THR A 51 2.19 21.89 15.80
C THR A 51 1.35 21.42 14.60
N THR A 52 0.62 20.31 14.73
CA THR A 52 -0.18 19.72 13.65
C THR A 52 -1.69 19.83 13.92
N VAL A 53 -2.17 19.34 15.07
CA VAL A 53 -3.61 19.21 15.35
C VAL A 53 -4.28 20.57 15.53
N ARG A 54 -3.73 21.42 16.40
CA ARG A 54 -4.27 22.75 16.72
C ARG A 54 -4.60 23.60 15.48
N PRO A 55 -3.69 23.83 14.51
CA PRO A 55 -4.01 24.66 13.35
C PRO A 55 -5.14 24.08 12.48
N ILE A 56 -5.21 22.75 12.31
CA ILE A 56 -6.28 22.08 11.55
C ILE A 56 -7.63 22.28 12.25
N LEU A 57 -7.71 22.01 13.55
CA LEU A 57 -8.96 22.15 14.30
C LEU A 57 -9.47 23.60 14.31
N LEU A 58 -8.57 24.58 14.51
CA LEU A 58 -8.93 26.00 14.44
C LEU A 58 -9.43 26.40 13.05
N GLY A 59 -8.78 25.94 11.98
CA GLY A 59 -9.18 26.20 10.60
C GLY A 59 -10.58 25.66 10.26
N LEU A 60 -10.98 24.55 10.90
CA LEU A 60 -12.28 23.92 10.69
C LEU A 60 -13.37 24.40 11.65
N GLY A 61 -13.00 25.13 12.71
CA GLY A 61 -13.88 25.57 13.79
C GLY A 61 -14.30 24.44 14.74
N PHE A 62 -13.43 23.44 14.91
CA PHE A 62 -13.68 22.27 15.75
C PHE A 62 -13.16 22.47 17.17
N ASN A 63 -13.89 21.91 18.15
CA ASN A 63 -13.46 21.86 19.54
C ASN A 63 -12.86 20.49 19.87
N ALA A 64 -12.06 20.42 20.94
CA ALA A 64 -11.42 19.20 21.39
C ALA A 64 -11.00 19.28 22.86
N THR A 65 -10.70 18.11 23.43
CA THR A 65 -10.13 17.96 24.78
C THR A 65 -8.72 17.39 24.70
N PHE A 66 -7.74 18.07 25.29
CA PHE A 66 -6.35 17.61 25.38
C PHE A 66 -6.03 17.15 26.80
N PHE A 67 -5.66 15.89 26.96
CA PHE A 67 -5.39 15.25 28.25
C PHE A 67 -3.90 15.31 28.58
N ILE A 68 -3.57 15.96 29.69
CA ILE A 68 -2.20 16.36 30.02
C ILE A 68 -1.56 15.47 31.08
N THR A 69 -0.32 15.05 30.80
CA THR A 69 0.57 14.25 31.66
C THR A 69 2.00 14.76 31.52
N GLU A 70 2.81 14.63 32.57
CA GLU A 70 4.27 14.83 32.52
C GLU A 70 5.04 13.50 32.48
N GLY A 71 4.36 12.40 32.13
CA GLY A 71 4.93 11.05 32.08
C GLY A 71 5.92 10.86 30.94
N PHE A 72 6.43 9.63 30.82
CA PHE A 72 7.41 9.25 29.79
C PHE A 72 8.66 10.13 29.84
N THR A 73 9.05 10.74 28.71
CA THR A 73 10.19 11.64 28.58
C THR A 73 9.78 13.11 28.53
N PHE A 74 8.53 13.47 28.91
CA PHE A 74 7.99 14.83 28.80
C PHE A 74 8.92 15.92 29.36
N ALA A 75 9.56 15.67 30.50
CA ALA A 75 10.41 16.67 31.17
C ALA A 75 11.65 17.05 30.34
N SER A 76 12.18 16.12 29.53
CA SER A 76 13.44 16.29 28.79
C SER A 76 13.29 16.31 27.27
N ASN A 77 12.23 15.71 26.72
CA ASN A 77 11.99 15.59 25.29
C ASN A 77 10.89 16.56 24.83
N LYS A 78 11.26 17.76 24.38
CA LYS A 78 10.31 18.75 23.84
C LYS A 78 10.14 18.68 22.32
N ASP A 79 10.85 17.78 21.67
CA ASP A 79 10.63 17.48 20.26
C ASP A 79 9.35 16.64 20.09
N ASP A 80 9.08 15.73 21.03
CA ASP A 80 7.89 14.87 21.02
C ASP A 80 6.79 15.25 22.03
N TYR A 81 7.09 16.09 23.02
CA TYR A 81 6.11 16.54 24.02
C TYR A 81 5.99 18.06 24.09
N MET A 82 4.78 18.54 24.34
CA MET A 82 4.50 19.96 24.49
C MET A 82 5.21 20.57 25.70
N THR A 83 5.46 21.87 25.62
CA THR A 83 5.76 22.74 26.76
C THR A 83 4.47 23.18 27.46
N TRP A 84 4.56 23.64 28.71
CA TRP A 84 3.38 24.15 29.41
C TRP A 84 2.86 25.44 28.80
N GLU A 85 3.73 26.24 28.19
CA GLU A 85 3.37 27.43 27.43
C GLU A 85 2.49 27.06 26.22
N GLN A 86 2.82 25.97 25.51
CA GLN A 86 1.98 25.44 24.43
C GLN A 86 0.65 24.90 24.95
N ILE A 87 0.64 24.22 26.09
CA ILE A 87 -0.59 23.71 26.73
C ILE A 87 -1.50 24.87 27.17
N ALA A 88 -0.94 25.91 27.79
CA ALA A 88 -1.67 27.12 28.16
C ALA A 88 -2.24 27.83 26.92
N LYS A 89 -1.47 27.87 25.83
CA LYS A 89 -1.92 28.43 24.56
C LYS A 89 -3.11 27.65 23.98
N LEU A 90 -3.13 26.31 24.03
CA LEU A 90 -4.29 25.51 23.63
C LEU A 90 -5.56 25.92 24.39
N ASN A 91 -5.47 26.10 25.72
CA ASN A 91 -6.59 26.57 26.52
C ASN A 91 -7.04 27.98 26.12
N GLN A 92 -6.10 28.90 25.86
CA GLN A 92 -6.40 30.26 25.40
C GLN A 92 -7.08 30.29 24.02
N ASP A 93 -6.81 29.29 23.18
CA ASP A 93 -7.50 29.12 21.88
C ASP A 93 -8.89 28.49 22.01
N GLY A 94 -9.35 28.21 23.23
CA GLY A 94 -10.69 27.71 23.52
C GLY A 94 -10.79 26.19 23.66
N PHE A 95 -9.69 25.45 23.45
CA PHE A 95 -9.68 24.00 23.68
C PHE A 95 -9.81 23.67 25.17
N GLU A 96 -10.34 22.49 25.47
CA GLU A 96 -10.41 22.00 26.85
C GLU A 96 -9.11 21.31 27.24
N ILE A 97 -8.64 21.55 28.46
CA ILE A 97 -7.53 20.82 29.08
C ILE A 97 -8.07 19.86 30.13
N GLY A 98 -7.79 18.57 29.93
CA GLY A 98 -8.12 17.47 30.83
C GLY A 98 -6.89 16.93 31.57
N ASN A 99 -7.12 16.14 32.61
CA ASN A 99 -6.06 15.54 33.43
C ASN A 99 -5.79 14.08 33.00
N HIS A 100 -4.51 13.72 32.86
CA HIS A 100 -4.09 12.37 32.49
C HIS A 100 -3.06 11.77 33.46
N THR A 101 -3.13 12.17 34.74
CA THR A 101 -2.15 11.88 35.80
C THR A 101 -0.77 12.45 35.53
N LYS A 102 0.10 12.53 36.55
CA LYS A 102 1.45 13.07 36.38
C LYS A 102 2.33 12.14 35.56
N ASP A 103 2.42 10.88 35.92
CA ASP A 103 3.42 9.96 35.37
C ASP A 103 2.84 9.04 34.28
N HIS A 104 1.68 9.40 33.69
CA HIS A 104 0.86 8.49 32.87
C HIS A 104 0.54 7.18 33.63
N MET A 105 0.22 7.31 34.91
CA MET A 105 -0.03 6.20 35.83
C MET A 105 -1.48 5.74 35.75
N GLY A 106 -1.69 4.48 35.35
CA GLY A 106 -3.02 3.86 35.34
C GLY A 106 -3.67 3.78 36.73
N VAL A 107 -5.00 3.70 36.77
CA VAL A 107 -5.78 3.56 38.02
C VAL A 107 -6.06 2.08 38.27
N SER A 108 -5.25 1.44 39.10
CA SER A 108 -5.35 0.02 39.46
C SER A 108 -5.39 -0.15 40.98
N ALA A 109 -5.53 -1.40 41.45
CA ALA A 109 -5.49 -1.70 42.89
C ALA A 109 -4.17 -1.23 43.53
N ASP A 110 -3.03 -1.44 42.83
CA ASP A 110 -1.69 -1.11 43.34
C ASP A 110 -1.40 0.39 43.33
N THR A 111 -2.09 1.17 42.50
CA THR A 111 -1.83 2.60 42.34
C THR A 111 -2.85 3.50 43.01
N LEU A 112 -3.99 2.95 43.47
CA LEU A 112 -5.13 3.70 44.00
C LEU A 112 -4.74 4.71 45.10
N GLY A 113 -3.81 4.33 45.98
CA GLY A 113 -3.32 5.20 47.07
C GLY A 113 -2.52 6.42 46.61
N ARG A 114 -2.06 6.46 45.35
CA ARG A 114 -1.26 7.55 44.76
C ARG A 114 -2.04 8.40 43.75
N VAL A 115 -3.22 7.96 43.31
CA VAL A 115 -4.02 8.64 42.27
C VAL A 115 -4.31 10.10 42.63
N VAL A 116 -4.68 10.38 43.88
CA VAL A 116 -4.98 11.73 44.36
C VAL A 116 -3.79 12.66 44.16
N GLN A 117 -2.59 12.24 44.54
CA GLN A 117 -1.36 13.03 44.39
C GLN A 117 -1.02 13.28 42.92
N GLN A 118 -1.18 12.25 42.08
CA GLN A 118 -0.91 12.32 40.64
C GLN A 118 -1.83 13.33 39.93
N ILE A 119 -3.11 13.32 40.30
CA ILE A 119 -4.11 14.25 39.76
C ILE A 119 -3.86 15.66 40.27
N GLN A 120 -3.65 15.83 41.58
CA GLN A 120 -3.40 17.14 42.18
C GLN A 120 -2.16 17.81 41.59
N TYR A 121 -1.12 17.04 41.27
CA TYR A 121 0.07 17.58 40.62
C TYR A 121 -0.28 18.27 39.28
N ILE A 122 -0.99 17.59 38.38
CA ILE A 122 -1.39 18.19 37.09
C ILE A 122 -2.36 19.36 37.30
N ASN A 123 -3.28 19.27 38.27
CA ASN A 123 -4.17 20.39 38.58
C ASN A 123 -3.41 21.64 39.05
N ASN A 124 -2.38 21.47 39.88
CA ASN A 124 -1.53 22.58 40.33
C ASN A 124 -0.73 23.17 39.16
N ARG A 125 -0.21 22.32 38.25
CA ARG A 125 0.46 22.82 37.04
C ARG A 125 -0.50 23.61 36.15
N CYS A 126 -1.74 23.16 35.98
CA CYS A 126 -2.76 23.96 35.27
C CYS A 126 -2.96 25.33 35.93
N GLU A 127 -3.11 25.38 37.26
CA GLU A 127 -3.28 26.62 38.01
C GLU A 127 -2.08 27.57 37.86
N GLU A 128 -0.85 27.05 37.98
CA GLU A 128 0.40 27.80 37.78
C GLU A 128 0.50 28.48 36.40
N HIS A 129 -0.14 27.88 35.38
CA HIS A 129 -0.17 28.37 34.01
C HIS A 129 -1.48 29.10 33.62
N GLY A 130 -2.32 29.42 34.60
CA GLY A 130 -3.59 30.15 34.38
C GLY A 130 -4.64 29.34 33.62
N ILE A 131 -4.53 28.01 33.61
CA ILE A 131 -5.49 27.09 33.01
C ILE A 131 -6.52 26.72 34.07
N PRO A 132 -7.83 26.78 33.77
CA PRO A 132 -8.87 26.34 34.69
C PRO A 132 -8.62 24.91 35.18
N ARG A 133 -8.97 24.66 36.44
CA ARG A 133 -8.85 23.31 37.03
C ARG A 133 -9.58 22.29 36.14
N PRO A 134 -8.91 21.21 35.69
CA PRO A 134 -9.53 20.21 34.83
C PRO A 134 -10.80 19.61 35.43
N ILE A 135 -11.86 19.54 34.61
CA ILE A 135 -13.12 18.87 34.95
C ILE A 135 -13.31 17.54 34.20
N SER A 136 -12.40 17.24 33.27
CA SER A 136 -12.36 15.99 32.50
C SER A 136 -11.08 15.22 32.81
N PHE A 137 -11.21 13.91 32.95
CA PHE A 137 -10.12 12.96 33.21
C PHE A 137 -10.04 11.89 32.11
N ALA A 138 -8.83 11.37 31.88
CA ALA A 138 -8.59 10.24 31.00
C ALA A 138 -7.83 9.16 31.76
N TYR A 139 -8.31 7.92 31.76
CA TYR A 139 -7.63 6.81 32.43
C TYR A 139 -6.39 6.36 31.62
N PRO A 140 -5.16 6.54 32.13
CA PRO A 140 -3.95 6.14 31.40
C PRO A 140 -3.93 4.63 31.12
N GLY A 141 -3.62 4.26 29.87
CA GLY A 141 -3.59 2.87 29.42
C GLY A 141 -4.92 2.11 29.57
N ASN A 142 -6.06 2.81 29.68
CA ASN A 142 -7.38 2.24 29.97
C ASN A 142 -7.43 1.39 31.26
N ALA A 143 -6.52 1.62 32.20
CA ALA A 143 -6.49 0.92 33.48
C ALA A 143 -7.50 1.57 34.46
N ILE A 144 -8.55 0.83 34.82
CA ILE A 144 -9.65 1.31 35.65
C ILE A 144 -9.91 0.33 36.80
N HIS A 145 -9.79 0.82 38.01
CA HIS A 145 -10.23 0.13 39.22
C HIS A 145 -11.74 0.32 39.43
N PRO A 146 -12.50 -0.63 40.02
CA PRO A 146 -13.93 -0.46 40.30
C PRO A 146 -14.32 0.79 41.10
N ARG A 147 -13.43 1.29 41.95
CA ARG A 147 -13.58 2.57 42.69
C ARG A 147 -13.27 3.82 41.86
N GLY A 148 -12.70 3.68 40.67
CA GLY A 148 -12.30 4.78 39.80
C GLY A 148 -13.42 5.81 39.59
N PRO A 149 -14.63 5.41 39.16
CA PRO A 149 -15.71 6.36 38.86
C PRO A 149 -16.13 7.20 40.06
N SER A 150 -16.29 6.59 41.23
CA SER A 150 -16.63 7.32 42.46
C SER A 150 -15.48 8.21 42.92
N LEU A 151 -14.23 7.74 42.82
CA LEU A 151 -13.05 8.54 43.13
C LEU A 151 -12.95 9.78 42.22
N MET A 152 -13.21 9.65 40.92
CA MET A 152 -13.18 10.80 40.00
C MET A 152 -14.24 11.84 40.36
N ARG A 153 -15.44 11.40 40.75
CA ARG A 153 -16.49 12.30 41.26
C ARG A 153 -16.10 12.97 42.57
N GLU A 154 -15.55 12.23 43.53
CA GLU A 154 -15.01 12.77 44.80
C GLU A 154 -13.95 13.86 44.56
N LEU A 155 -13.15 13.71 43.49
CA LEU A 155 -12.11 14.65 43.10
C LEU A 155 -12.59 15.84 42.25
N GLY A 156 -13.89 15.89 41.95
CA GLY A 156 -14.54 17.00 41.24
C GLY A 156 -14.57 16.86 39.72
N PHE A 157 -14.22 15.70 39.17
CA PHE A 157 -14.38 15.46 37.73
C PHE A 157 -15.85 15.23 37.37
N VAL A 158 -16.25 15.86 36.26
CA VAL A 158 -17.55 15.67 35.63
C VAL A 158 -17.47 14.50 34.64
N TRP A 159 -16.38 14.46 33.88
CA TRP A 159 -16.15 13.46 32.84
C TRP A 159 -14.89 12.66 33.15
N ALA A 160 -14.96 11.34 32.96
CA ALA A 160 -13.76 10.52 32.90
C ALA A 160 -13.88 9.50 31.78
N ARG A 161 -12.98 9.58 30.80
CA ARG A 161 -12.98 8.77 29.59
C ARG A 161 -11.92 7.68 29.71
N ARG A 162 -12.29 6.49 29.27
CA ARG A 162 -11.41 5.30 29.28
C ARG A 162 -10.82 5.06 27.90
N GLY A 163 -11.35 4.09 27.17
CA GLY A 163 -11.09 3.76 25.79
C GLY A 163 -12.14 2.76 25.35
N GLY A 164 -11.80 1.84 24.45
CA GLY A 164 -12.68 0.74 24.07
C GLY A 164 -12.73 -0.44 25.05
N ALA A 165 -11.72 -0.58 25.90
CA ALA A 165 -11.66 -1.64 26.91
C ALA A 165 -12.63 -1.32 28.08
N PRO A 166 -13.28 -2.33 28.70
CA PRO A 166 -13.07 -3.77 28.51
C PRO A 166 -13.98 -4.43 27.46
N GLU A 167 -14.83 -3.68 26.74
CA GLU A 167 -15.68 -4.26 25.69
C GLU A 167 -14.89 -4.80 24.50
N PHE A 168 -13.77 -4.15 24.17
CA PHE A 168 -12.88 -4.54 23.06
C PHE A 168 -11.42 -4.62 23.49
N PRO A 169 -10.61 -5.47 22.86
CA PRO A 169 -9.16 -5.46 23.03
C PRO A 169 -8.59 -4.07 22.73
N TYR A 170 -7.66 -3.60 23.58
CA TYR A 170 -7.08 -2.27 23.45
C TYR A 170 -6.43 -2.03 22.07
N GLN A 171 -5.71 -3.04 21.56
CA GLN A 171 -4.85 -2.94 20.37
C GLN A 171 -5.63 -2.60 19.09
N ASP A 172 -6.90 -3.01 19.01
CA ASP A 172 -7.74 -2.84 17.82
C ASP A 172 -8.21 -1.40 17.61
N GLY A 173 -8.17 -0.59 18.67
CA GLY A 173 -8.70 0.77 18.69
C GLY A 173 -10.22 0.84 18.54
N ARG A 174 -10.92 -0.29 18.63
CA ARG A 174 -12.39 -0.36 18.57
C ARG A 174 -13.02 0.03 19.89
N GLY A 175 -14.25 0.51 19.86
CA GLY A 175 -15.02 0.76 21.06
C GLY A 175 -16.49 1.03 20.81
N SER A 176 -17.17 1.68 21.76
CA SER A 176 -18.61 1.97 21.71
C SER A 176 -18.85 3.47 21.83
N ALA A 177 -19.92 3.96 21.21
CA ALA A 177 -20.34 5.34 21.45
C ALA A 177 -20.90 5.50 22.86
N PHE A 178 -20.75 6.69 23.42
CA PHE A 178 -21.31 7.05 24.72
C PHE A 178 -22.83 7.13 24.62
N GLU A 179 -23.56 6.43 25.49
CA GLU A 179 -25.02 6.45 25.60
C GLU A 179 -25.44 7.23 26.86
N PRO A 180 -25.87 8.51 26.71
CA PRO A 180 -26.30 9.32 27.84
C PRO A 180 -27.36 8.65 28.72
N GLY A 181 -27.13 8.64 30.03
CA GLY A 181 -28.02 8.03 31.03
C GLY A 181 -27.88 6.52 31.19
N LYS A 182 -27.13 5.82 30.31
CA LYS A 182 -26.72 4.42 30.51
C LYS A 182 -25.26 4.31 30.93
N ASP A 183 -24.38 4.99 30.21
CA ASP A 183 -22.97 5.06 30.58
C ASP A 183 -22.77 6.04 31.74
N HIS A 184 -21.94 5.66 32.70
CA HIS A 184 -21.55 6.55 33.80
C HIS A 184 -20.65 7.68 33.26
N PRO A 185 -20.86 8.97 33.61
CA PRO A 185 -20.05 10.10 33.14
C PRO A 185 -18.54 9.96 33.40
N CYS A 186 -18.16 9.18 34.41
CA CYS A 186 -16.77 8.83 34.73
C CYS A 186 -16.29 7.46 34.20
N LEU A 187 -16.98 6.88 33.20
CA LEU A 187 -16.60 5.67 32.46
C LEU A 187 -16.87 5.80 30.95
N LEU A 188 -16.71 6.99 30.37
CA LEU A 188 -17.04 7.23 28.96
C LEU A 188 -16.23 6.31 28.03
N PRO A 189 -16.88 5.49 27.19
CA PRO A 189 -16.18 4.73 26.16
C PRO A 189 -15.65 5.65 25.06
N SER A 190 -14.52 5.27 24.46
CA SER A 190 -14.16 5.79 23.13
C SER A 190 -14.87 4.91 22.09
N ALA A 191 -15.49 5.52 21.08
CA ALA A 191 -16.03 4.80 19.92
C ALA A 191 -14.93 4.34 18.95
N GLY A 192 -13.80 5.04 18.98
CA GLY A 192 -12.61 4.72 18.22
C GLY A 192 -11.36 5.35 18.82
N ASP A 193 -10.25 4.62 18.77
CA ASP A 193 -8.91 5.08 19.12
C ASP A 193 -8.04 4.90 17.86
N ALA A 194 -7.70 6.02 17.22
CA ALA A 194 -7.05 6.02 15.91
C ALA A 194 -5.67 5.37 16.01
N ARG A 195 -5.45 4.33 15.21
CA ARG A 195 -4.19 3.56 15.14
C ARG A 195 -3.43 3.87 13.85
N PRO A 196 -2.12 3.53 13.77
CA PRO A 196 -1.32 3.77 12.57
C PRO A 196 -1.90 3.14 11.30
N HIS A 197 -2.56 1.99 11.47
CA HIS A 197 -3.16 1.22 10.38
C HIS A 197 -4.59 1.64 10.02
N TRP A 198 -5.20 2.61 10.72
CA TRP A 198 -6.57 3.02 10.43
C TRP A 198 -6.68 3.73 9.09
N SER A 199 -7.64 3.27 8.28
CA SER A 199 -8.09 3.95 7.06
C SER A 199 -9.25 4.92 7.37
N LEU A 200 -9.71 5.66 6.36
CA LEU A 200 -10.93 6.46 6.49
C LEU A 200 -12.16 5.58 6.76
N ASP A 201 -12.17 4.33 6.32
CA ASP A 201 -13.30 3.43 6.58
C ASP A 201 -13.32 2.95 8.03
N ASP A 202 -12.15 2.78 8.66
CA ASP A 202 -12.05 2.50 10.09
C ASP A 202 -12.58 3.66 10.94
N PHE A 203 -12.25 4.89 10.52
CA PHE A 203 -12.77 6.11 11.11
C PHE A 203 -14.29 6.24 10.93
N LYS A 204 -14.80 6.04 9.71
CA LYS A 204 -16.24 6.03 9.41
C LYS A 204 -17.00 4.98 10.21
N ARG A 205 -16.42 3.78 10.37
CA ARG A 205 -17.00 2.71 11.19
C ARG A 205 -17.26 3.20 12.61
N ALA A 206 -16.31 3.90 13.24
CA ALA A 206 -16.45 4.46 14.58
C ALA A 206 -17.57 5.52 14.70
N LEU A 207 -18.07 6.03 13.58
CA LEU A 207 -19.14 7.04 13.50
C LEU A 207 -20.47 6.49 12.96
N SER A 208 -20.52 5.23 12.56
CA SER A 208 -21.65 4.64 11.83
C SER A 208 -22.35 3.54 12.64
N SER A 209 -23.64 3.30 12.34
CA SER A 209 -24.43 2.23 12.97
C SER A 209 -24.47 2.32 14.50
N LEU A 210 -24.46 3.54 15.03
CA LEU A 210 -24.45 3.82 16.45
C LEU A 210 -25.88 3.75 17.04
N PRO A 211 -26.04 3.36 18.32
CA PRO A 211 -27.34 3.43 19.00
C PRO A 211 -27.95 4.84 18.90
N ALA A 212 -29.27 4.93 18.74
CA ALA A 212 -29.96 6.21 18.66
C ALA A 212 -29.71 7.07 19.91
N GLY A 213 -29.34 8.33 19.70
CA GLY A 213 -29.01 9.27 20.77
C GLY A 213 -27.64 9.08 21.43
N SER A 214 -26.83 8.12 20.97
CA SER A 214 -25.44 7.99 21.41
C SER A 214 -24.53 9.04 20.76
N ILE A 215 -23.39 9.30 21.39
CA ILE A 215 -22.42 10.31 20.98
C ILE A 215 -21.05 9.62 20.85
N PRO A 216 -20.48 9.50 19.64
CA PRO A 216 -19.15 8.94 19.48
C PRO A 216 -18.09 9.85 20.09
N ILE A 217 -17.18 9.26 20.86
CA ILE A 217 -15.99 9.92 21.39
C ILE A 217 -14.78 9.30 20.70
N LEU A 218 -14.00 10.11 20.01
CA LEU A 218 -12.81 9.68 19.29
C LEU A 218 -11.56 10.03 20.09
N GLN A 219 -10.65 9.08 20.15
CA GLN A 219 -9.38 9.18 20.84
C GLN A 219 -8.24 9.20 19.84
N PHE A 220 -7.30 10.12 20.05
CA PHE A 220 -6.06 10.25 19.32
C PHE A 220 -4.91 10.37 20.31
N HIS A 221 -3.72 9.90 19.92
CA HIS A 221 -2.47 10.16 20.64
C HIS A 221 -1.71 11.24 19.85
N GLY A 222 -0.50 10.98 19.36
CA GLY A 222 0.23 11.93 18.48
C GLY A 222 -0.19 11.90 17.00
N VAL A 223 -0.03 13.05 16.33
CA VAL A 223 -0.27 13.27 14.89
C VAL A 223 0.96 13.92 14.20
N PRO A 224 2.06 13.19 14.00
CA PRO A 224 2.30 11.80 14.41
C PRO A 224 2.81 11.71 15.85
N ASP A 225 2.74 10.51 16.42
CA ASP A 225 3.48 10.11 17.62
C ASP A 225 4.76 9.39 17.20
N ARG A 226 5.93 9.99 17.48
CA ARG A 226 7.22 9.38 17.12
C ARG A 226 7.77 8.50 18.23
N ASP A 227 7.52 8.87 19.47
CA ASP A 227 7.99 8.15 20.66
C ASP A 227 7.13 6.90 20.93
N HIS A 228 5.86 6.90 20.49
CA HIS A 228 4.90 5.81 20.68
C HIS A 228 4.22 5.40 19.35
N PRO A 229 4.98 4.82 18.41
CA PRO A 229 4.52 4.63 17.04
C PRO A 229 3.31 3.69 16.90
N TRP A 230 3.02 2.83 17.87
CA TRP A 230 1.88 1.89 17.81
C TRP A 230 0.50 2.55 18.01
N VAL A 231 0.45 3.78 18.51
CA VAL A 231 -0.78 4.58 18.67
C VAL A 231 -0.77 5.86 17.82
N SER A 232 0.24 6.03 16.98
CA SER A 232 0.42 7.19 16.12
C SER A 232 -0.70 7.30 15.08
N THR A 233 -1.18 8.51 14.81
CA THR A 233 -2.03 8.79 13.65
C THR A 233 -1.23 9.55 12.61
N ARG A 234 -1.28 9.10 11.36
CA ARG A 234 -0.59 9.79 10.26
C ARG A 234 -1.24 11.16 9.99
N PRO A 235 -0.48 12.25 9.81
CA PRO A 235 -1.02 13.60 9.59
C PRO A 235 -2.03 13.67 8.44
N GLU A 236 -1.73 13.06 7.31
CA GLU A 236 -2.59 13.03 6.13
C GLU A 236 -3.91 12.27 6.39
N MET A 237 -3.88 11.25 7.24
CA MET A 237 -5.10 10.52 7.63
C MET A 237 -5.91 11.34 8.62
N PHE A 238 -5.26 12.00 9.58
CA PHE A 238 -5.94 12.91 10.50
C PHE A 238 -6.66 14.04 9.76
N GLU A 239 -6.00 14.66 8.79
CA GLU A 239 -6.60 15.68 7.92
C GLU A 239 -7.81 15.11 7.17
N ALA A 240 -7.69 13.93 6.55
CA ALA A 240 -8.80 13.27 5.88
C ALA A 240 -9.99 12.98 6.82
N TYR A 241 -9.73 12.58 8.06
CA TYR A 241 -10.77 12.35 9.08
C TYR A 241 -11.48 13.66 9.44
N MET A 242 -10.73 14.74 9.67
CA MET A 242 -11.29 16.04 10.02
C MET A 242 -12.11 16.64 8.87
N HIS A 243 -11.62 16.54 7.63
CA HIS A 243 -12.38 16.95 6.45
C HIS A 243 -13.67 16.16 6.30
N TYR A 244 -13.63 14.84 6.50
CA TYR A 244 -14.83 14.03 6.48
C TYR A 244 -15.86 14.50 7.51
N LEU A 245 -15.45 14.79 8.76
CA LEU A 245 -16.37 15.35 9.77
C LEU A 245 -17.00 16.68 9.30
N LYS A 246 -16.20 17.56 8.71
CA LYS A 246 -16.66 18.87 8.22
C LYS A 246 -17.65 18.74 7.07
N GLU A 247 -17.31 17.92 6.08
CA GLU A 247 -18.14 17.66 4.90
C GLU A 247 -19.46 16.98 5.25
N GLN A 248 -19.46 16.09 6.26
CA GLN A 248 -20.66 15.41 6.72
C GLN A 248 -21.49 16.23 7.73
N GLY A 249 -21.07 17.45 8.05
CA GLY A 249 -21.80 18.38 8.90
C GLY A 249 -21.84 17.98 10.37
N TYR A 250 -20.78 17.34 10.89
CA TYR A 250 -20.69 17.03 12.32
C TYR A 250 -20.45 18.30 13.14
N GLU A 251 -21.21 18.42 14.24
CA GLU A 251 -20.87 19.30 15.35
C GLU A 251 -19.77 18.63 16.19
N VAL A 252 -18.60 19.26 16.24
CA VAL A 252 -17.41 18.71 16.89
C VAL A 252 -17.18 19.38 18.25
N LEU A 253 -17.26 18.59 19.31
CA LEU A 253 -17.32 19.03 20.70
C LEU A 253 -16.08 18.64 21.51
N SER A 254 -15.81 19.42 22.56
CA SER A 254 -15.01 19.01 23.73
C SER A 254 -15.88 18.28 24.76
N LEU A 255 -15.28 17.59 25.73
CA LEU A 255 -16.03 16.94 26.82
C LEU A 255 -16.73 17.97 27.70
N ARG A 256 -16.11 19.12 27.95
CA ARG A 256 -16.72 20.27 28.65
C ARG A 256 -18.02 20.70 27.99
N GLN A 257 -18.06 20.77 26.66
CA GLN A 257 -19.26 21.15 25.93
C GLN A 257 -20.34 20.05 25.95
N LEU A 258 -19.98 18.79 26.16
CA LEU A 258 -20.95 17.71 26.36
C LEU A 258 -21.89 17.98 27.55
N GLY A 259 -21.44 18.76 28.54
CA GLY A 259 -22.21 19.13 29.73
C GLY A 259 -23.43 20.01 29.47
N SER A 260 -23.53 20.68 28.32
CA SER A 260 -24.75 21.40 27.94
C SER A 260 -25.82 20.49 27.35
N LEU A 261 -25.45 19.26 26.97
CA LEU A 261 -26.31 18.31 26.27
C LEU A 261 -26.76 17.14 27.17
N VAL A 262 -26.01 16.87 28.24
CA VAL A 262 -26.18 15.67 29.05
C VAL A 262 -26.28 16.02 30.53
N ASP A 263 -27.35 15.57 31.18
CA ASP A 263 -27.49 15.67 32.63
C ASP A 263 -26.59 14.64 33.32
N THR A 264 -25.46 15.12 33.82
CA THR A 264 -24.45 14.29 34.51
C THR A 264 -24.86 13.84 35.91
N ASN A 265 -25.99 14.32 36.43
CA ASN A 265 -26.54 13.83 37.71
C ASN A 265 -27.45 12.62 37.53
N ARG A 266 -27.89 12.33 36.29
CA ARG A 266 -28.63 11.12 35.96
C ARG A 266 -27.67 9.94 35.80
N LEU A 267 -27.27 9.37 36.93
CA LEU A 267 -26.37 8.23 36.97
C LEU A 267 -27.12 6.90 36.75
N PRO A 268 -26.50 5.91 36.09
CA PRO A 268 -27.03 4.54 36.07
C PRO A 268 -27.00 3.94 37.49
N ALA A 269 -27.88 2.97 37.74
CA ALA A 269 -27.93 2.28 39.03
C ALA A 269 -26.64 1.49 39.32
N ASP A 270 -26.06 0.87 38.28
CA ASP A 270 -24.75 0.27 38.30
C ASP A 270 -23.93 0.82 37.12
N ALA A 271 -22.76 1.39 37.43
CA ALA A 271 -21.86 2.00 36.45
C ALA A 271 -21.27 0.99 35.45
N TRP A 272 -21.29 -0.32 35.78
CA TRP A 272 -20.68 -1.38 34.99
C TRP A 272 -21.69 -2.20 34.18
N GLU A 273 -22.99 -2.07 34.46
CA GLU A 273 -24.03 -2.92 33.85
C GLU A 273 -24.02 -2.84 32.32
N ILE A 274 -24.00 -1.64 31.75
CA ILE A 274 -23.98 -1.45 30.29
C ILE A 274 -22.73 -2.06 29.63
N ILE A 275 -21.60 -2.03 30.33
CA ILE A 275 -20.33 -2.61 29.85
C ILE A 275 -20.45 -4.13 29.78
N GLU A 276 -20.99 -4.77 30.82
CA GLU A 276 -21.23 -6.22 30.82
C GLU A 276 -22.31 -6.64 29.83
N GLN A 277 -23.36 -5.84 29.64
CA GLN A 277 -24.37 -6.07 28.60
C GLN A 277 -23.75 -6.04 27.20
N ARG A 278 -22.91 -5.05 26.89
CA ARG A 278 -22.21 -4.95 25.60
C ARG A 278 -21.27 -6.14 25.40
N LYS A 279 -20.45 -6.51 26.41
CA LYS A 279 -19.59 -7.71 26.37
C LYS A 279 -20.38 -9.01 26.15
N ALA A 280 -21.53 -9.14 26.81
CA ALA A 280 -22.39 -10.32 26.67
C ALA A 280 -23.04 -10.41 25.28
N ALA A 281 -23.37 -9.25 24.68
CA ALA A 281 -23.99 -9.15 23.36
C ALA A 281 -23.02 -9.42 22.20
N ARG A 282 -21.71 -9.31 22.43
CA ARG A 282 -20.69 -9.67 21.44
C ARG A 282 -20.78 -11.15 21.07
N LYS A 283 -20.68 -11.41 19.78
CA LYS A 283 -20.78 -12.76 19.21
C LYS A 283 -19.45 -13.25 18.65
N GLU A 284 -18.51 -12.34 18.44
CA GLU A 284 -17.24 -12.61 17.81
C GLU A 284 -16.33 -13.46 18.72
N ALA A 285 -15.72 -14.48 18.15
CA ALA A 285 -14.58 -15.18 18.76
C ALA A 285 -13.29 -14.40 18.51
N TYR A 286 -12.42 -14.40 19.52
CA TYR A 286 -11.04 -13.96 19.37
C TYR A 286 -10.22 -15.11 18.80
N VAL A 287 -9.83 -15.01 17.53
CA VAL A 287 -9.01 -16.01 16.84
C VAL A 287 -7.57 -15.56 16.83
N LYS A 288 -6.70 -16.30 17.51
CA LYS A 288 -5.26 -16.06 17.58
C LYS A 288 -4.53 -17.10 16.74
N ALA A 289 -3.57 -16.69 15.90
CA ALA A 289 -2.87 -17.58 15.00
C ALA A 289 -1.35 -17.32 14.95
N LEU A 290 -0.59 -18.39 14.72
CA LEU A 290 0.85 -18.38 14.47
C LEU A 290 1.14 -19.21 13.21
N VAL A 291 2.01 -18.68 12.35
CA VAL A 291 2.50 -19.40 11.18
C VAL A 291 4.01 -19.57 11.31
N GLU A 292 4.47 -20.81 11.19
CA GLU A 292 5.86 -21.19 11.29
C GLU A 292 6.35 -21.75 9.95
N ASP A 293 7.64 -21.62 9.69
CA ASP A 293 8.31 -22.38 8.65
C ASP A 293 8.31 -23.87 9.03
N ALA A 294 7.96 -24.73 8.09
CA ALA A 294 7.76 -26.14 8.38
C ALA A 294 9.05 -26.87 8.77
N ASP A 295 10.19 -26.42 8.25
CA ASP A 295 11.49 -27.10 8.36
C ASP A 295 12.28 -26.57 9.56
N THR A 296 12.27 -25.25 9.79
CA THR A 296 13.02 -24.59 10.86
C THR A 296 12.19 -24.41 12.14
N GLY A 297 10.86 -24.32 12.03
CA GLY A 297 9.97 -24.01 13.15
C GLY A 297 9.96 -22.52 13.55
N GLU A 298 10.68 -21.67 12.82
CA GLU A 298 10.73 -20.24 13.10
C GLU A 298 9.42 -19.54 12.66
N PRO A 299 8.92 -18.55 13.43
CA PRO A 299 7.77 -17.75 13.01
C PRO A 299 8.03 -17.01 11.68
N LEU A 300 7.03 -16.98 10.82
CA LEU A 300 7.11 -16.34 9.50
C LEU A 300 6.32 -15.04 9.44
N ALA A 301 6.89 -14.02 8.80
CA ALA A 301 6.12 -12.92 8.24
C ALA A 301 5.33 -13.45 7.04
N VAL A 302 4.04 -13.10 6.95
CA VAL A 302 3.09 -13.70 5.99
C VAL A 302 2.05 -12.71 5.49
N ARG A 303 1.54 -12.98 4.29
CA ARG A 303 0.33 -12.39 3.74
C ARG A 303 -0.87 -13.28 4.05
N VAL A 304 -1.93 -12.72 4.62
CA VAL A 304 -3.13 -13.45 5.06
C VAL A 304 -4.39 -12.86 4.43
N TYR A 305 -5.21 -13.75 3.87
CA TYR A 305 -6.56 -13.50 3.38
C TYR A 305 -7.54 -14.22 4.30
N ILE A 306 -8.58 -13.53 4.75
CA ILE A 306 -9.67 -14.11 5.54
C ILE A 306 -10.97 -13.63 4.92
N GLU A 307 -11.72 -14.55 4.32
CA GLU A 307 -12.99 -14.26 3.65
C GLU A 307 -14.12 -15.10 4.29
N GLY A 308 -15.20 -14.47 4.71
CA GLY A 308 -16.42 -15.14 5.15
C GLY A 308 -17.24 -15.68 3.96
N GLU A 309 -18.19 -16.57 4.22
CA GLU A 309 -19.09 -17.11 3.18
C GLU A 309 -19.90 -16.04 2.43
N ASP A 310 -20.12 -14.88 3.06
CA ASP A 310 -20.78 -13.71 2.49
C ASP A 310 -19.85 -12.82 1.62
N GLY A 311 -18.57 -13.18 1.51
CA GLY A 311 -17.54 -12.39 0.82
C GLY A 311 -16.96 -11.25 1.66
N THR A 312 -17.31 -11.13 2.94
CA THR A 312 -16.74 -10.13 3.85
C THR A 312 -15.28 -10.48 4.14
N HIS A 313 -14.40 -9.48 4.05
CA HIS A 313 -12.97 -9.64 4.31
C HIS A 313 -12.60 -9.17 5.71
N TYR A 314 -11.74 -9.93 6.38
CA TYR A 314 -11.27 -9.63 7.73
C TYR A 314 -9.75 -9.43 7.75
N TYR A 315 -9.30 -8.50 8.59
CA TYR A 315 -7.93 -8.00 8.59
C TYR A 315 -7.28 -8.25 9.95
N PRO A 316 -6.40 -9.27 10.07
CA PRO A 316 -5.76 -9.59 11.33
C PRO A 316 -4.75 -8.52 11.79
N ARG A 317 -4.35 -8.58 13.06
CA ARG A 317 -3.38 -7.68 13.68
C ARG A 317 -2.27 -8.45 14.37
N SER A 318 -1.03 -8.05 14.12
CA SER A 318 0.17 -8.59 14.76
C SER A 318 0.10 -8.35 16.26
N LEU A 319 0.44 -9.38 17.03
CA LEU A 319 0.61 -9.33 18.48
C LEU A 319 2.09 -9.27 18.88
N ALA A 320 3.02 -9.29 17.92
CA ALA A 320 4.43 -9.11 18.20
C ALA A 320 4.71 -7.66 18.64
N SER A 321 5.51 -7.47 19.68
CA SER A 321 5.76 -6.17 20.32
C SER A 321 6.34 -5.11 19.39
N LEU A 322 7.18 -5.52 18.43
CA LEU A 322 7.74 -4.67 17.37
C LEU A 322 7.13 -4.99 15.99
N GLY A 323 6.10 -5.85 15.95
CA GLY A 323 5.48 -6.26 14.71
C GLY A 323 4.44 -5.25 14.22
N SER A 324 4.35 -5.10 12.91
CA SER A 324 3.35 -4.32 12.21
C SER A 324 2.35 -5.19 11.45
N SER A 325 1.26 -4.56 11.03
CA SER A 325 0.22 -5.14 10.15
C SER A 325 -0.13 -4.12 9.09
N VAL A 326 -0.08 -4.52 7.83
CA VAL A 326 -0.38 -3.62 6.71
C VAL A 326 -1.53 -4.19 5.90
N ASP A 327 -2.68 -3.50 5.98
CA ASP A 327 -3.86 -3.81 5.19
C ASP A 327 -3.64 -3.37 3.74
N TYR A 328 -3.90 -4.27 2.81
CA TYR A 328 -3.96 -3.94 1.40
C TYR A 328 -5.39 -4.11 0.92
N ARG A 329 -5.99 -3.01 0.48
CA ARG A 329 -7.39 -2.95 0.03
C ARG A 329 -7.49 -2.30 -1.34
N LYS A 330 -6.93 -2.95 -2.37
CA LYS A 330 -6.90 -2.38 -3.73
C LYS A 330 -7.90 -3.06 -4.64
N GLN A 331 -8.64 -2.23 -5.38
CA GLN A 331 -9.63 -2.64 -6.35
C GLN A 331 -9.52 -1.74 -7.58
N ASN A 332 -9.58 -2.34 -8.76
CA ASN A 332 -9.61 -1.58 -10.00
C ASN A 332 -10.97 -0.86 -10.14
N ARG A 333 -10.93 0.42 -10.53
CA ARG A 333 -12.14 1.26 -10.63
C ARG A 333 -13.04 0.89 -11.82
N ILE A 334 -12.45 0.41 -12.91
CA ILE A 334 -13.15 0.05 -14.15
C ILE A 334 -13.61 -1.42 -14.08
N HIS A 335 -12.81 -2.26 -13.42
CA HIS A 335 -13.01 -3.71 -13.29
C HIS A 335 -13.05 -4.12 -11.81
N PRO A 336 -14.16 -3.90 -11.09
CA PRO A 336 -14.25 -4.15 -9.64
C PRO A 336 -14.01 -5.60 -9.22
N GLU A 337 -14.17 -6.56 -10.14
CA GLU A 337 -13.81 -7.97 -9.95
C GLU A 337 -12.30 -8.17 -9.76
N SER A 338 -11.48 -7.25 -10.24
CA SER A 338 -10.03 -7.22 -10.03
C SER A 338 -9.73 -6.52 -8.70
N ARG A 339 -9.70 -7.31 -7.63
CA ARG A 339 -9.48 -6.84 -6.25
C ARG A 339 -8.46 -7.71 -5.52
N GLU A 340 -7.71 -7.06 -4.63
CA GLU A 340 -6.62 -7.66 -3.87
C GLU A 340 -6.70 -7.16 -2.43
N TYR A 341 -7.30 -7.98 -1.56
CA TYR A 341 -7.66 -7.66 -0.17
C TYR A 341 -6.98 -8.63 0.80
N HIS A 342 -5.97 -8.15 1.52
CA HIS A 342 -5.21 -8.97 2.46
C HIS A 342 -4.59 -8.13 3.57
N THR A 343 -3.98 -8.80 4.55
CA THR A 343 -3.07 -8.16 5.50
C THR A 343 -1.70 -8.82 5.42
N THR A 344 -0.64 -8.03 5.39
CA THR A 344 0.73 -8.52 5.64
C THR A 344 1.05 -8.34 7.13
N LEU A 345 1.64 -9.37 7.73
CA LEU A 345 1.84 -9.50 9.16
C LEU A 345 3.31 -9.80 9.43
N SER A 346 3.85 -9.16 10.45
CA SER A 346 5.20 -9.48 10.95
C SER A 346 5.25 -10.90 11.50
N ALA A 347 6.46 -11.47 11.55
CA ALA A 347 6.68 -12.77 12.16
C ALA A 347 6.19 -12.80 13.62
N GLY A 348 5.42 -13.83 13.96
CA GLY A 348 4.91 -14.04 15.31
C GLY A 348 3.40 -14.26 15.37
N TRP A 349 2.86 -14.17 16.57
CA TRP A 349 1.43 -14.30 16.80
C TRP A 349 0.67 -13.11 16.21
N PHE A 350 -0.52 -13.36 15.69
CA PHE A 350 -1.48 -12.34 15.28
C PHE A 350 -2.90 -12.75 15.68
N SER A 351 -3.85 -11.82 15.62
CA SER A 351 -5.24 -12.10 15.96
C SER A 351 -6.25 -11.40 15.06
N VAL A 352 -7.47 -11.93 15.03
CA VAL A 352 -8.63 -11.33 14.41
C VAL A 352 -9.89 -11.71 15.19
N GLU A 353 -10.86 -10.80 15.27
CA GLU A 353 -12.18 -11.10 15.82
C GLU A 353 -13.14 -11.50 14.71
N LEU A 354 -13.76 -12.67 14.82
CA LEU A 354 -14.63 -13.24 13.80
C LEU A 354 -16.00 -13.62 14.40
N PRO A 355 -17.12 -13.16 13.84
CA PRO A 355 -18.46 -13.67 14.18
C PRO A 355 -18.57 -15.19 14.00
N PRO A 356 -19.63 -15.84 14.54
CA PRO A 356 -19.91 -17.23 14.21
C PRO A 356 -20.13 -17.40 12.71
N GLY A 357 -19.46 -18.37 12.09
CA GLY A 357 -19.47 -18.59 10.66
C GLY A 357 -18.28 -19.42 10.17
N THR A 358 -18.26 -19.70 8.87
CA THR A 358 -17.15 -20.38 8.21
C THR A 358 -16.30 -19.36 7.44
N TYR A 359 -14.99 -19.48 7.55
CA TYR A 359 -14.04 -18.55 6.94
C TYR A 359 -13.03 -19.31 6.08
N GLN A 360 -12.83 -18.86 4.85
CA GLN A 360 -11.73 -19.29 4.00
C GLN A 360 -10.50 -18.46 4.30
N TRP A 361 -9.45 -19.14 4.76
CA TRP A 361 -8.14 -18.57 4.99
C TRP A 361 -7.20 -18.94 3.85
N THR A 362 -6.44 -17.97 3.36
CA THR A 362 -5.29 -18.21 2.48
C THR A 362 -4.07 -17.52 3.10
N ILE A 363 -2.97 -18.26 3.27
CA ILE A 363 -1.74 -17.76 3.86
C ILE A 363 -0.60 -18.01 2.87
N GLU A 364 0.15 -16.95 2.59
CA GLU A 364 1.20 -16.94 1.57
C GLU A 364 2.46 -16.27 2.13
N ARG A 365 3.63 -16.75 1.69
CA ARG A 365 4.93 -16.08 1.87
C ARG A 365 5.64 -16.07 0.52
N GLY A 366 5.55 -14.95 -0.21
CA GLY A 366 6.12 -14.84 -1.54
C GLY A 366 5.66 -15.94 -2.51
N LYS A 367 6.55 -16.33 -3.43
CA LYS A 367 6.31 -17.42 -4.40
C LYS A 367 7.07 -18.70 -4.11
N GLU A 368 8.00 -18.66 -3.17
CA GLU A 368 8.90 -19.78 -2.83
C GLU A 368 8.28 -20.75 -1.82
N TYR A 369 7.13 -20.37 -1.24
CA TYR A 369 6.33 -21.19 -0.34
C TYR A 369 5.04 -21.62 -1.00
N THR A 370 4.59 -22.84 -0.69
CA THR A 370 3.29 -23.34 -1.14
C THR A 370 2.18 -22.62 -0.36
N PRO A 371 1.21 -21.95 -1.03
CA PRO A 371 0.10 -21.30 -0.35
C PRO A 371 -0.72 -22.28 0.50
N LEU A 372 -0.95 -21.94 1.77
CA LEU A 372 -1.83 -22.70 2.65
C LEU A 372 -3.26 -22.19 2.52
N ARG A 373 -4.20 -23.11 2.25
CA ARG A 373 -5.65 -22.80 2.23
C ARG A 373 -6.36 -23.66 3.26
N LYS A 374 -7.13 -23.03 4.16
CA LYS A 374 -7.87 -23.69 5.25
C LYS A 374 -9.25 -23.09 5.41
N GLN A 375 -10.23 -23.92 5.74
CA GLN A 375 -11.51 -23.45 6.27
C GLN A 375 -11.46 -23.49 7.79
N VAL A 376 -11.85 -22.41 8.43
CA VAL A 376 -11.95 -22.28 9.89
C VAL A 376 -13.39 -22.00 10.24
N VAL A 377 -13.97 -22.82 11.12
CA VAL A 377 -15.34 -22.65 11.62
C VAL A 377 -15.27 -21.98 12.99
N VAL A 378 -16.00 -20.89 13.15
CA VAL A 378 -16.24 -20.21 14.42
C VAL A 378 -17.67 -20.54 14.85
N GLU A 379 -17.83 -21.34 15.90
CA GLU A 379 -19.16 -21.80 16.34
C GLU A 379 -19.82 -20.82 17.31
N ASN A 380 -19.03 -20.22 18.19
CA ASN A 380 -19.47 -19.36 19.27
C ASN A 380 -18.39 -18.29 19.56
N LYS A 381 -18.47 -17.60 20.70
CA LYS A 381 -17.52 -16.54 21.10
C LYS A 381 -16.27 -17.05 21.83
N ASP A 382 -16.08 -18.36 21.94
CA ASP A 382 -14.92 -18.93 22.64
C ASP A 382 -13.63 -18.62 21.87
N PRO A 383 -12.52 -18.29 22.54
CA PRO A 383 -11.25 -18.02 21.87
C PRO A 383 -10.73 -19.25 21.10
N ILE A 384 -10.19 -19.02 19.91
CA ILE A 384 -9.60 -20.06 19.07
C ILE A 384 -8.11 -19.78 18.91
N GLU A 385 -7.27 -20.79 19.15
CA GLU A 385 -5.83 -20.72 18.87
C GLU A 385 -5.48 -21.64 17.69
N LEU A 386 -4.79 -21.10 16.69
CA LEU A 386 -4.39 -21.78 15.47
C LEU A 386 -2.87 -21.76 15.32
N LYS A 387 -2.28 -22.91 14.99
CA LYS A 387 -0.86 -23.01 14.63
C LYS A 387 -0.75 -23.75 13.31
N TRP A 388 -0.10 -23.11 12.34
CA TRP A 388 0.06 -23.65 11.00
C TRP A 388 1.50 -23.59 10.54
N LYS A 389 1.83 -24.45 9.58
CA LYS A 389 3.14 -24.53 8.97
C LYS A 389 3.04 -24.21 7.48
N LEU A 390 3.95 -23.38 6.98
CA LEU A 390 4.16 -23.16 5.56
C LEU A 390 5.39 -23.95 5.09
N HIS A 391 5.27 -24.58 3.93
CA HIS A 391 6.35 -25.37 3.33
C HIS A 391 7.02 -24.56 2.22
N ARG A 392 8.33 -24.38 2.34
CA ARG A 392 9.16 -23.84 1.26
C ARG A 392 9.38 -24.94 0.22
N TRP A 393 9.09 -24.67 -1.05
CA TRP A 393 9.30 -25.66 -2.13
C TRP A 393 10.58 -25.38 -2.92
N ILE A 394 11.14 -24.17 -2.81
CA ILE A 394 12.44 -23.79 -3.35
C ILE A 394 13.08 -22.70 -2.48
N ASP A 395 14.39 -22.74 -2.31
CA ASP A 395 15.16 -21.66 -1.69
C ASP A 395 16.08 -21.06 -2.75
N MET A 396 15.61 -20.00 -3.40
CA MET A 396 16.37 -19.34 -4.47
C MET A 396 17.67 -18.73 -3.95
N THR A 397 17.66 -18.21 -2.71
CA THR A 397 18.84 -17.59 -2.10
C THR A 397 19.95 -18.60 -1.85
N SER A 398 19.62 -19.85 -1.46
CA SER A 398 20.58 -20.95 -1.36
C SER A 398 21.21 -21.34 -2.71
N LEU A 399 20.51 -21.04 -3.81
CA LEU A 399 20.97 -21.24 -5.18
C LEU A 399 21.68 -19.99 -5.75
N GLY A 400 21.93 -18.98 -4.92
CA GLY A 400 22.57 -17.72 -5.30
C GLY A 400 21.66 -16.73 -6.02
N TRP A 401 20.34 -16.98 -6.10
CA TRP A 401 19.39 -16.11 -6.78
C TRP A 401 18.60 -15.26 -5.80
N TYR A 402 18.59 -13.95 -6.03
CA TYR A 402 17.95 -12.96 -5.15
C TYR A 402 16.98 -12.11 -5.96
N SER A 403 15.80 -11.90 -5.39
CA SER A 403 14.67 -11.27 -6.08
C SER A 403 14.65 -9.75 -5.98
N GLY A 404 14.02 -9.08 -6.96
CA GLY A 404 13.74 -7.65 -6.91
C GLY A 404 12.45 -7.25 -7.62
N ASP A 405 11.85 -6.15 -7.17
CA ASP A 405 10.68 -5.49 -7.77
C ASP A 405 11.05 -4.03 -8.09
N THR A 406 11.03 -3.68 -9.38
CA THR A 406 11.55 -2.40 -9.91
C THR A 406 10.52 -1.28 -9.96
N HIS A 407 9.22 -1.60 -9.79
CA HIS A 407 8.12 -0.62 -9.83
C HIS A 407 7.27 -0.75 -8.58
N VAL A 408 7.53 0.09 -7.57
CA VAL A 408 6.83 0.02 -6.28
C VAL A 408 6.27 1.39 -5.87
N HIS A 409 4.98 1.43 -5.50
CA HIS A 409 4.29 2.63 -4.99
C HIS A 409 3.73 2.42 -3.58
N ARG A 410 4.50 1.72 -2.75
CA ARG A 410 4.18 1.49 -1.34
C ARG A 410 4.87 2.53 -0.47
N PRO A 411 4.19 3.03 0.58
CA PRO A 411 4.85 3.87 1.59
C PRO A 411 6.09 3.20 2.17
N MET A 412 7.15 3.98 2.39
CA MET A 412 8.46 3.49 2.83
C MET A 412 8.38 2.72 4.16
N HIS A 413 7.53 3.19 5.08
CA HIS A 413 7.36 2.56 6.39
C HIS A 413 6.64 1.21 6.35
N GLU A 414 5.93 0.89 5.26
CA GLU A 414 5.27 -0.40 5.08
C GLU A 414 6.26 -1.46 4.53
N LEU A 415 7.22 -1.04 3.69
CA LEU A 415 8.07 -1.94 2.90
C LEU A 415 8.79 -3.02 3.70
N PRO A 416 9.40 -2.76 4.88
CA PRO A 416 10.06 -3.82 5.66
C PRO A 416 9.13 -5.00 5.96
N ASN A 417 7.88 -4.73 6.32
CA ASN A 417 6.90 -5.77 6.60
C ASN A 417 6.52 -6.55 5.33
N LEU A 418 6.23 -5.81 4.25
CA LEU A 418 5.82 -6.40 2.99
C LEU A 418 6.94 -7.26 2.39
N MET A 419 8.18 -6.76 2.36
CA MET A 419 9.31 -7.50 1.81
C MET A 419 9.54 -8.81 2.55
N LEU A 420 9.46 -8.80 3.88
CA LEU A 420 9.57 -10.02 4.68
C LEU A 420 8.39 -10.97 4.48
N ALA A 421 7.17 -10.46 4.27
CA ALA A 421 6.01 -11.29 3.96
C ALA A 421 6.06 -11.87 2.53
N GLU A 422 6.76 -11.22 1.60
CA GLU A 422 6.91 -11.65 0.20
C GLU A 422 8.23 -12.36 -0.11
N ASP A 423 9.12 -12.44 0.87
CA ASP A 423 10.52 -12.86 0.73
C ASP A 423 11.18 -12.19 -0.49
N LEU A 424 11.05 -10.86 -0.57
CA LEU A 424 11.51 -10.03 -1.69
C LEU A 424 12.81 -9.31 -1.32
N ASN A 425 13.93 -9.69 -1.91
CA ASN A 425 15.25 -9.22 -1.47
C ASN A 425 15.51 -7.73 -1.76
N VAL A 426 15.06 -7.20 -2.89
CA VAL A 426 15.33 -5.80 -3.28
C VAL A 426 14.04 -5.10 -3.72
N ALA A 427 13.79 -3.88 -3.22
CA ALA A 427 12.66 -3.07 -3.63
C ALA A 427 13.09 -1.66 -4.06
N PHE A 428 12.49 -1.18 -5.16
CA PHE A 428 12.69 0.17 -5.71
C PHE A 428 11.40 1.01 -5.62
N PRO A 429 11.12 1.64 -4.46
CA PRO A 429 10.00 2.56 -4.33
C PRO A 429 10.19 3.83 -5.18
N LEU A 430 9.24 4.09 -6.07
CA LEU A 430 9.19 5.28 -6.94
C LEU A 430 8.57 6.45 -6.17
N ASN A 431 9.34 6.95 -5.20
CA ASN A 431 8.92 7.99 -4.27
C ASN A 431 8.87 9.39 -4.89
N GLN A 432 9.65 9.62 -5.96
CA GLN A 432 9.61 10.84 -6.76
C GLN A 432 8.84 10.57 -8.05
N TRP A 433 7.55 10.93 -8.08
CA TRP A 433 6.62 10.59 -9.15
C TRP A 433 6.08 11.85 -9.81
N VAL A 434 6.49 12.05 -11.06
CA VAL A 434 6.18 13.22 -11.88
C VAL A 434 5.13 12.85 -12.92
N THR A 435 3.98 13.53 -12.90
CA THR A 435 2.94 13.29 -13.90
C THR A 435 2.66 14.46 -14.85
N GLN A 436 3.36 15.57 -14.65
CA GLN A 436 3.24 16.79 -15.44
C GLN A 436 4.58 17.08 -16.13
N ALA A 437 4.53 17.35 -17.44
CA ALA A 437 5.71 17.69 -18.20
C ALA A 437 6.43 18.92 -17.62
N TYR A 438 7.75 18.93 -17.72
CA TYR A 438 8.67 19.99 -17.29
C TYR A 438 8.74 20.23 -15.78
N GLN A 439 7.96 19.50 -14.98
CA GLN A 439 8.01 19.58 -13.53
C GLN A 439 9.24 18.81 -13.01
N PRO A 440 10.04 19.40 -12.09
CA PRO A 440 11.17 18.69 -11.50
C PRO A 440 10.68 17.61 -10.53
N PRO A 441 11.38 16.46 -10.41
CA PRO A 441 11.02 15.38 -9.48
C PRO A 441 10.86 15.80 -8.02
N SER A 442 11.61 16.79 -7.55
CA SER A 442 11.46 17.33 -6.19
C SER A 442 10.07 17.94 -5.92
N GLN A 443 9.36 18.35 -6.97
CA GLN A 443 8.03 18.95 -6.91
C GLN A 443 6.94 18.04 -7.46
N GLY A 444 7.24 16.78 -7.78
CA GLY A 444 6.29 15.82 -8.36
C GLY A 444 4.95 15.79 -7.63
N ASP A 445 3.87 15.88 -8.39
CA ASP A 445 2.50 16.04 -7.87
C ASP A 445 1.95 14.77 -7.21
N ARG A 446 2.65 13.64 -7.37
CA ARG A 446 2.31 12.35 -6.78
C ARG A 446 3.36 11.83 -5.79
N ASN A 447 4.36 12.64 -5.44
CA ASN A 447 5.41 12.26 -4.51
C ASN A 447 4.85 11.73 -3.19
N ARG A 448 5.49 10.67 -2.66
CA ARG A 448 5.19 10.08 -1.35
C ARG A 448 6.49 9.66 -0.69
N ASP A 449 6.60 9.90 0.62
CA ASP A 449 7.72 9.45 1.44
C ASP A 449 9.10 9.72 0.79
N ILE A 450 9.30 10.95 0.26
CA ILE A 450 10.58 11.34 -0.36
C ILE A 450 11.69 11.12 0.68
N PRO A 451 12.69 10.28 0.38
CA PRO A 451 13.68 9.90 1.36
C PRO A 451 14.60 11.08 1.68
N ALA A 452 15.00 11.19 2.95
CA ALA A 452 15.97 12.19 3.40
C ALA A 452 17.42 11.85 3.00
N SER A 453 17.68 10.60 2.58
CA SER A 453 19.01 10.09 2.23
C SER A 453 18.91 9.01 1.14
N PRO A 454 19.89 8.91 0.22
CA PRO A 454 19.99 7.82 -0.74
C PRO A 454 20.49 6.50 -0.13
N ASN A 455 20.96 6.52 1.13
CA ASN A 455 21.53 5.34 1.77
C ASN A 455 20.54 4.18 1.79
N LEU A 456 21.05 2.98 1.49
CA LEU A 456 20.29 1.75 1.57
C LEU A 456 19.63 1.59 2.93
N LEU A 457 18.38 1.14 2.93
CA LEU A 457 17.69 0.74 4.16
C LEU A 457 17.72 -0.78 4.25
N GLU A 458 18.54 -1.29 5.16
CA GLU A 458 18.61 -2.71 5.47
C GLU A 458 17.37 -3.12 6.27
N VAL A 459 16.63 -4.10 5.76
CA VAL A 459 15.50 -4.73 6.46
C VAL A 459 16.02 -5.91 7.29
N ASP A 460 16.87 -6.74 6.68
CA ASP A 460 17.69 -7.76 7.34
C ASP A 460 18.95 -8.04 6.49
N SER A 461 19.65 -9.16 6.76
CA SER A 461 20.89 -9.54 6.06
C SER A 461 20.75 -9.80 4.55
N THR A 462 19.54 -10.03 4.04
CA THR A 462 19.28 -10.35 2.62
C THR A 462 18.17 -9.52 1.99
N HIS A 463 17.61 -8.55 2.73
CA HIS A 463 16.52 -7.69 2.29
C HIS A 463 16.91 -6.21 2.41
N VAL A 464 16.82 -5.48 1.31
CA VAL A 464 17.25 -4.07 1.22
C VAL A 464 16.31 -3.24 0.36
N ILE A 465 16.07 -2.00 0.78
CA ILE A 465 15.34 -1.00 0.01
C ILE A 465 16.35 0.00 -0.53
N HIS A 466 16.34 0.25 -1.85
CA HIS A 466 17.00 1.42 -2.40
C HIS A 466 16.00 2.58 -2.40
N PRO A 467 16.13 3.57 -1.51
CA PRO A 467 15.04 4.51 -1.24
C PRO A 467 14.84 5.58 -2.33
N MET A 468 15.91 5.90 -3.08
CA MET A 468 15.95 7.03 -4.01
C MET A 468 15.74 6.56 -5.45
N ASN A 469 14.52 6.74 -5.97
CA ASN A 469 14.14 6.41 -7.34
C ASN A 469 13.10 7.41 -7.86
N THR A 470 13.10 7.61 -9.19
CA THR A 470 12.22 8.59 -9.85
C THR A 470 11.42 7.93 -10.96
N GLU A 471 10.15 8.31 -11.08
CA GLU A 471 9.27 8.00 -12.20
C GLU A 471 8.86 9.28 -12.92
N TYR A 472 9.07 9.30 -14.24
CA TYR A 472 8.43 10.27 -15.14
C TYR A 472 7.27 9.57 -15.84
N GLU A 473 6.06 9.71 -15.33
CA GLU A 473 4.83 9.14 -15.90
C GLU A 473 3.92 10.27 -16.42
N ILE A 474 4.27 10.82 -17.58
CA ILE A 474 3.69 12.08 -18.04
C ILE A 474 2.29 11.86 -18.62
N PHE A 475 1.29 12.44 -17.95
CA PHE A 475 -0.12 12.45 -18.39
C PHE A 475 -0.56 13.79 -18.98
N SER A 476 0.20 14.86 -18.75
CA SER A 476 -0.15 16.20 -19.23
C SER A 476 1.07 17.01 -19.64
N VAL A 477 0.89 17.87 -20.65
CA VAL A 477 1.90 18.81 -21.14
C VAL A 477 1.29 20.22 -21.13
N ASP A 478 1.96 21.16 -20.47
CA ASP A 478 1.51 22.56 -20.31
C ASP A 478 0.02 22.66 -19.86
N GLY A 479 -0.35 21.80 -18.90
CA GLY A 479 -1.70 21.75 -18.32
C GLY A 479 -2.77 21.09 -19.19
N LYS A 480 -2.42 20.57 -20.37
CA LYS A 480 -3.35 19.86 -21.26
C LYS A 480 -3.17 18.34 -21.12
N PRO A 481 -4.27 17.54 -21.07
CA PRO A 481 -4.18 16.09 -21.12
C PRO A 481 -3.45 15.63 -22.39
N HIS A 482 -2.31 14.96 -22.21
CA HIS A 482 -1.47 14.46 -23.28
C HIS A 482 -0.52 13.40 -22.70
N THR A 483 -0.98 12.16 -22.63
CA THR A 483 -0.19 11.05 -22.08
C THR A 483 0.99 10.71 -22.99
N LEU A 484 2.21 10.74 -22.47
CA LEU A 484 3.41 10.26 -23.16
C LEU A 484 3.78 8.84 -22.74
N GLY A 485 3.64 8.54 -21.44
CA GLY A 485 3.97 7.24 -20.84
C GLY A 485 4.94 7.38 -19.68
N ALA A 486 5.55 6.26 -19.28
CA ALA A 486 6.43 6.15 -18.11
C ALA A 486 7.87 5.73 -18.44
N VAL A 487 8.83 6.22 -17.66
CA VAL A 487 10.22 5.74 -17.57
C VAL A 487 10.75 5.94 -16.15
N PHE A 488 11.56 5.00 -15.65
CA PHE A 488 12.07 4.99 -14.29
C PHE A 488 13.57 5.22 -14.23
N LEU A 489 14.00 5.91 -13.18
CA LEU A 489 15.40 6.08 -12.82
C LEU A 489 15.61 5.32 -11.51
N LEU A 490 16.29 4.19 -11.59
CA LEU A 490 16.47 3.27 -10.46
C LEU A 490 17.89 3.40 -9.91
N GLY A 491 18.03 3.58 -8.60
CA GLY A 491 19.35 3.54 -7.96
C GLY A 491 20.16 4.85 -7.99
N HIS A 492 19.55 5.99 -8.33
CA HIS A 492 20.27 7.27 -8.40
C HIS A 492 20.61 7.79 -6.99
N GLN A 493 21.77 8.43 -6.85
CA GLN A 493 22.34 8.78 -5.55
C GLN A 493 21.96 10.19 -5.09
N GLU A 494 21.57 11.07 -6.00
CA GLU A 494 21.18 12.44 -5.72
C GLU A 494 19.82 12.74 -6.37
N PRO A 495 18.98 13.59 -5.76
CA PRO A 495 17.69 13.94 -6.35
C PRO A 495 17.85 14.62 -7.70
N VAL A 496 17.17 14.10 -8.73
CA VAL A 496 17.13 14.70 -10.06
C VAL A 496 16.35 16.01 -10.01
N GLN A 497 16.95 17.09 -10.50
CA GLN A 497 16.38 18.45 -10.42
C GLN A 497 15.70 18.91 -11.70
N GLN A 498 15.93 18.23 -12.82
CA GLN A 498 15.44 18.65 -14.13
C GLN A 498 14.10 17.97 -14.43
N GLY A 499 13.09 18.76 -14.82
CA GLY A 499 11.85 18.21 -15.36
C GLY A 499 11.97 17.88 -16.85
N GLY A 500 11.32 16.80 -17.28
CA GLY A 500 11.31 16.36 -18.68
C GLY A 500 9.92 16.39 -19.31
N PRO A 501 9.80 16.22 -20.64
CA PRO A 501 10.89 16.19 -21.64
C PRO A 501 11.54 17.58 -21.85
N PRO A 502 12.73 17.72 -22.48
CA PRO A 502 13.59 16.69 -23.05
C PRO A 502 14.22 15.76 -22.00
N MET A 503 14.58 14.54 -22.39
CA MET A 503 14.96 13.44 -21.51
C MET A 503 16.45 13.06 -21.59
N ALA A 504 17.17 13.36 -22.68
CA ALA A 504 18.55 12.89 -22.88
C ALA A 504 19.51 13.43 -21.80
N SER A 505 19.34 14.69 -21.42
CA SER A 505 20.16 15.30 -20.35
C SER A 505 19.85 14.76 -18.95
N ILE A 506 18.61 14.32 -18.72
CA ILE A 506 18.17 13.65 -17.48
C ILE A 506 18.81 12.27 -17.41
N ALA A 507 18.74 11.50 -18.51
CA ALA A 507 19.35 10.18 -18.61
C ALA A 507 20.86 10.23 -18.33
N ARG A 508 21.60 11.13 -18.99
CA ARG A 508 23.04 11.32 -18.75
C ARG A 508 23.38 11.64 -17.29
N GLN A 509 22.56 12.46 -16.62
CA GLN A 509 22.74 12.76 -15.20
C GLN A 509 22.49 11.54 -14.31
N ALA A 510 21.45 10.75 -14.61
CA ALA A 510 21.12 9.54 -13.87
C ALA A 510 22.21 8.47 -14.04
N HIS A 511 22.65 8.21 -15.26
CA HIS A 511 23.75 7.28 -15.54
C HIS A 511 25.07 7.71 -14.90
N ALA A 512 25.37 9.01 -14.84
CA ALA A 512 26.56 9.52 -14.15
C ALA A 512 26.54 9.24 -12.63
N GLN A 513 25.35 9.00 -12.06
CA GLN A 513 25.17 8.58 -10.66
C GLN A 513 25.15 7.05 -10.50
N GLY A 514 25.30 6.28 -11.59
CA GLY A 514 25.22 4.82 -11.60
C GLY A 514 23.80 4.27 -11.62
N ALA A 515 22.79 5.09 -11.91
CA ALA A 515 21.41 4.64 -12.01
C ALA A 515 21.19 3.80 -13.28
N LEU A 516 20.19 2.91 -13.23
CA LEU A 516 19.69 2.18 -14.41
C LEU A 516 18.33 2.76 -14.81
N LEU A 517 18.10 2.87 -16.12
CA LEU A 517 16.86 3.41 -16.68
C LEU A 517 15.93 2.29 -17.14
N ASP A 518 14.74 2.21 -16.55
CA ASP A 518 13.77 1.14 -16.81
C ASP A 518 12.55 1.63 -17.60
N LEU A 519 12.20 0.89 -18.65
CA LEU A 519 11.07 1.16 -19.51
C LEU A 519 9.86 0.30 -19.09
N ASP A 520 8.85 0.96 -18.54
CA ASP A 520 7.61 0.35 -18.03
C ASP A 520 6.85 -0.48 -19.08
N LYS A 521 6.30 0.19 -20.11
CA LYS A 521 5.42 -0.47 -21.09
C LYS A 521 5.87 -0.25 -22.51
N HIS A 522 5.72 -1.33 -23.27
CA HIS A 522 5.97 -1.41 -24.70
C HIS A 522 4.96 -0.61 -25.54
N ASP A 523 3.74 -0.42 -25.04
CA ASP A 523 2.67 0.28 -25.77
C ASP A 523 2.58 1.78 -25.45
N TRP A 524 3.31 2.27 -24.44
CA TRP A 524 3.32 3.69 -24.11
C TRP A 524 3.76 4.53 -25.32
N PRO A 525 3.09 5.68 -25.59
CA PRO A 525 3.32 6.45 -26.81
C PRO A 525 4.78 6.83 -27.07
N TRP A 526 5.48 7.39 -26.08
CA TRP A 526 6.86 7.85 -26.25
C TRP A 526 7.94 6.77 -26.12
N SER A 527 7.58 5.55 -25.71
CA SER A 527 8.56 4.53 -25.29
C SER A 527 9.61 4.25 -26.36
N MET A 528 9.19 4.15 -27.63
CA MET A 528 10.10 3.84 -28.72
C MET A 528 11.05 5.00 -29.03
N ALA A 529 10.68 6.25 -28.72
CA ALA A 529 11.59 7.39 -28.85
C ALA A 529 12.62 7.42 -27.70
N LEU A 530 12.22 7.03 -26.48
CA LEU A 530 13.10 7.05 -25.32
C LEU A 530 14.27 6.06 -25.41
N VAL A 531 14.05 4.87 -25.99
CA VAL A 531 15.07 3.80 -26.02
C VAL A 531 16.45 4.31 -26.52
N PRO A 532 16.56 4.90 -27.71
CA PRO A 532 17.85 5.41 -28.20
C PRO A 532 18.27 6.75 -27.56
N ILE A 533 17.33 7.59 -27.11
CA ILE A 533 17.62 8.94 -26.61
C ILE A 533 18.12 8.95 -25.17
N MET A 534 17.53 8.08 -24.35
CA MET A 534 17.92 7.93 -22.95
C MET A 534 18.97 6.83 -22.77
N GLU A 535 19.33 6.09 -23.82
CA GLU A 535 20.16 4.87 -23.71
C GLU A 535 19.57 3.93 -22.65
N VAL A 536 18.27 3.61 -22.80
CA VAL A 536 17.50 2.81 -21.82
C VAL A 536 18.21 1.49 -21.52
N ASP A 537 18.21 1.11 -20.25
CA ASP A 537 18.94 -0.06 -19.75
C ASP A 537 18.06 -1.31 -19.61
N LEU A 538 16.87 -1.10 -19.05
CA LEU A 538 16.00 -2.15 -18.55
C LEU A 538 14.65 -2.09 -19.27
N PHE A 539 13.98 -3.23 -19.33
CA PHE A 539 12.68 -3.36 -19.98
C PHE A 539 11.77 -4.28 -19.15
N GLU A 540 10.65 -3.75 -18.66
CA GLU A 540 9.75 -4.53 -17.82
C GLU A 540 8.92 -5.54 -18.63
N LEU A 541 9.46 -6.75 -18.79
CA LEU A 541 8.73 -7.86 -19.40
C LEU A 541 7.55 -8.31 -18.54
N SER A 542 7.69 -8.25 -17.22
CA SER A 542 6.59 -8.47 -16.27
C SER A 542 6.14 -7.14 -15.67
N ASN A 543 5.66 -6.23 -16.52
CA ASN A 543 5.17 -4.92 -16.10
C ASN A 543 3.87 -4.99 -15.28
N ASN A 544 3.52 -3.80 -14.77
CA ASN A 544 2.41 -3.58 -13.85
C ASN A 544 1.00 -3.85 -14.42
N HIS A 545 0.84 -4.40 -15.62
CA HIS A 545 -0.44 -4.87 -16.17
C HIS A 545 -0.61 -6.41 -16.08
N LEU A 546 0.44 -7.14 -15.65
CA LEU A 546 0.43 -8.59 -15.49
C LEU A 546 0.08 -9.00 -14.05
N TRP A 547 -1.21 -9.02 -13.75
CA TRP A 547 -1.71 -9.23 -12.38
C TRP A 547 -2.02 -10.68 -12.04
N ARG A 548 -2.06 -10.95 -10.73
CA ARG A 548 -2.65 -12.19 -10.21
C ARG A 548 -4.18 -12.22 -10.32
N THR A 549 -4.81 -11.07 -10.15
CA THR A 549 -6.25 -10.82 -10.28
C THR A 549 -6.66 -10.66 -11.75
N SER A 550 -7.96 -10.61 -12.04
CA SER A 550 -8.52 -10.46 -13.39
C SER A 550 -7.83 -9.37 -14.23
N PHE A 551 -7.42 -9.72 -15.44
CA PHE A 551 -6.77 -8.81 -16.39
C PHE A 551 -7.74 -7.72 -16.86
N ALA A 552 -7.37 -6.45 -16.65
CA ALA A 552 -8.22 -5.30 -16.95
C ALA A 552 -7.86 -4.56 -18.25
N PHE A 553 -6.62 -4.65 -18.74
CA PHE A 553 -6.13 -3.77 -19.82
C PHE A 553 -6.32 -4.36 -21.20
N LYS A 554 -7.56 -4.35 -21.68
CA LYS A 554 -7.92 -4.97 -22.96
C LYS A 554 -7.66 -4.08 -24.18
N GLN A 555 -7.54 -2.77 -23.98
CA GLN A 555 -7.24 -1.79 -25.04
C GLN A 555 -5.82 -1.26 -24.85
N TRP A 556 -5.07 -1.15 -25.94
CA TRP A 556 -3.66 -0.76 -25.93
C TRP A 556 -3.50 0.66 -26.46
N SER A 557 -2.51 1.38 -25.96
CA SER A 557 -2.25 2.77 -26.36
C SER A 557 -1.68 2.83 -27.78
N ALA A 558 -0.89 1.82 -28.16
CA ALA A 558 -0.30 1.69 -29.49
C ALA A 558 -0.65 0.33 -30.13
N PRO A 559 -0.78 0.27 -31.47
CA PRO A 559 -1.03 -0.98 -32.16
C PRO A 559 0.22 -1.88 -32.17
N LYS A 560 0.01 -3.19 -32.12
CA LYS A 560 1.05 -4.20 -32.42
C LYS A 560 1.48 -4.10 -33.89
N ALA A 561 2.68 -4.57 -34.18
CA ALA A 561 3.19 -4.61 -35.54
C ALA A 561 2.47 -5.67 -36.42
N PRO A 562 2.44 -5.50 -37.76
CA PRO A 562 1.84 -6.49 -38.65
C PRO A 562 2.47 -7.89 -38.59
N TYR A 563 3.76 -8.01 -38.27
CA TYR A 563 4.44 -9.31 -38.14
C TYR A 563 4.11 -10.04 -36.83
N MET A 564 3.51 -9.34 -35.86
CA MET A 564 3.15 -9.89 -34.56
C MET A 564 1.83 -10.66 -34.65
N SER A 565 1.87 -11.98 -34.54
CA SER A 565 0.74 -12.86 -34.90
C SER A 565 -0.15 -13.32 -33.73
N PHE A 566 0.17 -12.93 -32.49
CA PHE A 566 -0.52 -13.39 -31.28
C PHE A 566 -1.93 -12.83 -31.07
N ALA A 567 -2.35 -11.82 -31.84
CA ALA A 567 -3.69 -11.23 -31.76
C ALA A 567 -4.23 -10.86 -33.16
N GLN A 568 -5.56 -10.88 -33.29
CA GLN A 568 -6.24 -10.47 -34.53
C GLN A 568 -6.39 -8.95 -34.59
N ASP A 569 -6.90 -8.33 -33.52
CA ASP A 569 -7.00 -6.88 -33.40
C ASP A 569 -5.61 -6.29 -33.12
N PRO A 570 -5.19 -5.25 -33.85
CA PRO A 570 -3.89 -4.63 -33.60
C PRO A 570 -3.81 -3.84 -32.29
N GLN A 571 -4.92 -3.38 -31.71
CA GLN A 571 -4.94 -2.46 -30.57
C GLN A 571 -5.71 -3.01 -29.35
N SER A 572 -6.04 -4.29 -29.36
CA SER A 572 -6.73 -4.93 -28.23
C SER A 572 -6.38 -6.41 -28.09
N GLY A 573 -6.55 -6.95 -26.87
CA GLY A 573 -6.30 -8.36 -26.61
C GLY A 573 -6.55 -8.80 -25.16
N ASN A 574 -6.16 -10.04 -24.88
CA ASN A 574 -6.18 -10.63 -23.54
C ASN A 574 -4.77 -10.57 -22.89
N GLU A 575 -4.64 -11.14 -21.69
CA GLU A 575 -3.37 -11.19 -20.95
C GLU A 575 -2.25 -11.86 -21.77
N ASP A 576 -2.56 -12.96 -22.46
CA ASP A 576 -1.58 -13.67 -23.30
C ASP A 576 -1.09 -12.79 -24.45
N ALA A 577 -2.00 -12.08 -25.12
CA ALA A 577 -1.66 -11.16 -26.19
C ALA A 577 -0.82 -9.97 -25.70
N TRP A 578 -1.14 -9.41 -24.54
CA TRP A 578 -0.36 -8.33 -23.92
C TRP A 578 1.07 -8.78 -23.60
N MET A 579 1.22 -9.95 -22.99
CA MET A 579 2.53 -10.54 -22.68
C MET A 579 3.35 -10.75 -23.96
N MET A 580 2.75 -11.33 -25.01
CA MET A 580 3.43 -11.56 -26.27
C MET A 580 3.78 -10.27 -27.02
N PHE A 581 2.96 -9.22 -26.89
CA PHE A 581 3.28 -7.90 -27.43
C PHE A 581 4.53 -7.31 -26.77
N GLY A 582 4.62 -7.42 -25.45
CA GLY A 582 5.83 -7.05 -24.70
C GLY A 582 7.06 -7.81 -25.18
N PHE A 583 6.96 -9.14 -25.32
CA PHE A 583 8.08 -9.98 -25.76
C PHE A 583 8.55 -9.64 -27.16
N GLU A 584 7.63 -9.54 -28.13
CA GLU A 584 8.01 -9.29 -29.51
C GLU A 584 8.54 -7.85 -29.72
N THR A 585 8.03 -6.87 -28.96
CA THR A 585 8.61 -5.51 -28.97
C THR A 585 10.02 -5.51 -28.40
N TYR A 586 10.23 -6.19 -27.27
CA TYR A 586 11.56 -6.36 -26.68
C TYR A 586 12.54 -7.03 -27.64
N TYR A 587 12.12 -8.10 -28.32
CA TYR A 587 12.94 -8.79 -29.32
C TYR A 587 13.31 -7.91 -30.51
N THR A 588 12.39 -7.08 -30.98
CA THR A 588 12.67 -6.10 -32.04
C THR A 588 13.71 -5.08 -31.63
N LEU A 589 13.66 -4.59 -30.38
CA LEU A 589 14.69 -3.69 -29.85
C LEU A 589 16.05 -4.39 -29.72
N LEU A 590 16.07 -5.64 -29.23
CA LEU A 590 17.31 -6.44 -29.19
C LEU A 590 17.89 -6.66 -30.60
N ASN A 591 17.04 -6.97 -31.59
CA ASN A 591 17.44 -7.14 -32.99
C ASN A 591 18.02 -5.85 -33.61
N CYS A 592 17.61 -4.68 -33.10
CA CYS A 592 18.18 -3.38 -33.46
C CYS A 592 19.54 -3.09 -32.77
N GLY A 593 20.02 -4.00 -31.91
CA GLY A 593 21.29 -3.87 -31.20
C GLY A 593 21.21 -3.17 -29.84
N PHE A 594 20.02 -2.80 -29.36
CA PHE A 594 19.87 -2.21 -28.02
C PHE A 594 20.13 -3.26 -26.93
N ASN A 595 20.89 -2.88 -25.90
CA ASN A 595 21.27 -3.76 -24.79
C ASN A 595 20.28 -3.65 -23.62
N LEU A 596 19.09 -4.20 -23.80
CA LEU A 596 18.02 -4.14 -22.81
C LEU A 596 18.03 -5.39 -21.93
N ARG A 597 18.01 -5.23 -20.60
CA ARG A 597 17.96 -6.34 -19.64
C ARG A 597 16.54 -6.42 -19.06
N PRO A 598 15.94 -7.61 -18.98
CA PRO A 598 14.54 -7.71 -18.60
C PRO A 598 14.36 -7.53 -17.09
N THR A 599 13.30 -6.81 -16.71
CA THR A 599 12.89 -6.53 -15.33
C THR A 599 11.42 -6.82 -15.10
N ALA A 600 10.97 -6.61 -13.85
CA ALA A 600 9.62 -6.84 -13.42
C ALA A 600 9.22 -5.85 -12.34
N GLY A 601 8.12 -5.16 -12.58
CA GLY A 601 7.56 -4.16 -11.69
C GLY A 601 6.09 -4.42 -11.43
N THR A 602 5.66 -4.36 -10.18
CA THR A 602 4.26 -4.62 -9.83
C THR A 602 3.37 -3.38 -9.86
N ALA A 603 3.94 -2.20 -9.67
CA ALA A 603 3.24 -0.99 -9.21
C ALA A 603 2.33 -1.26 -7.99
N SER A 604 2.77 -2.14 -7.07
CA SER A 604 2.02 -2.39 -5.83
C SER A 604 1.81 -1.08 -5.08
N GLY A 605 0.58 -0.81 -4.67
CA GLY A 605 0.13 0.49 -4.15
C GLY A 605 -0.79 1.26 -5.11
N VAL A 606 -0.71 0.99 -6.41
CA VAL A 606 -1.61 1.56 -7.43
C VAL A 606 -2.59 0.52 -7.98
N HIS A 607 -2.13 -0.73 -8.17
CA HIS A 607 -2.92 -1.80 -8.78
C HIS A 607 -3.29 -2.93 -7.80
N PRO A 608 -4.33 -3.75 -8.08
CA PRO A 608 -4.72 -4.88 -7.24
C PRO A 608 -3.73 -6.06 -7.37
N VAL A 609 -2.50 -5.84 -6.94
CA VAL A 609 -1.39 -6.80 -7.02
C VAL A 609 -0.48 -6.66 -5.80
N PRO A 610 -0.07 -7.78 -5.16
CA PRO A 610 0.85 -7.72 -4.05
C PRO A 610 2.29 -7.44 -4.53
N LEU A 611 3.11 -6.92 -3.62
CA LEU A 611 4.52 -6.63 -3.85
C LEU A 611 5.26 -7.91 -4.33
N GLY A 612 6.16 -7.77 -5.31
CA GLY A 612 6.96 -8.88 -5.83
C GLY A 612 6.15 -9.96 -6.57
N PHE A 613 4.89 -9.72 -6.94
CA PHE A 613 4.14 -10.66 -7.79
C PHE A 613 4.73 -10.80 -9.19
N GLY A 614 5.25 -9.73 -9.79
CA GLY A 614 6.29 -9.81 -10.82
C GLY A 614 7.62 -9.56 -10.12
N ARG A 615 8.65 -10.37 -10.37
CA ARG A 615 9.99 -10.11 -9.82
C ARG A 615 11.08 -10.56 -10.79
N VAL A 616 12.20 -9.84 -10.76
CA VAL A 616 13.44 -10.25 -11.40
C VAL A 616 14.29 -11.00 -10.37
N TYR A 617 14.90 -12.11 -10.74
CA TYR A 617 15.91 -12.80 -9.93
C TYR A 617 17.28 -12.54 -10.53
N VAL A 618 18.24 -12.15 -9.70
CA VAL A 618 19.63 -11.90 -10.08
C VAL A 618 20.52 -12.90 -9.36
N HIS A 619 21.45 -13.52 -10.10
CA HIS A 619 22.37 -14.51 -9.53
C HIS A 619 23.66 -13.86 -9.01
N LEU A 620 24.07 -14.21 -7.79
CA LEU A 620 25.33 -13.84 -7.16
C LEU A 620 26.22 -15.08 -6.97
N GLU A 621 27.53 -14.90 -7.05
CA GLU A 621 28.51 -15.98 -6.82
C GLU A 621 28.88 -16.15 -5.33
N GLY A 622 28.35 -15.29 -4.45
CA GLY A 622 28.62 -15.28 -3.02
C GLY A 622 27.41 -14.83 -2.20
N ALA A 623 27.67 -14.43 -0.95
CA ALA A 623 26.64 -13.89 -0.07
C ALA A 623 25.98 -12.64 -0.66
N PHE A 624 24.77 -12.34 -0.20
CA PHE A 624 24.03 -11.17 -0.63
C PHE A 624 24.84 -9.89 -0.45
N SER A 625 24.83 -9.06 -1.49
CA SER A 625 25.36 -7.70 -1.49
C SER A 625 24.53 -6.91 -2.48
N TYR A 626 23.97 -5.77 -2.04
CA TYR A 626 23.19 -4.90 -2.93
C TYR A 626 24.00 -4.49 -4.16
N ASP A 627 25.25 -4.06 -3.98
CA ASP A 627 26.10 -3.62 -5.10
C ASP A 627 26.33 -4.74 -6.12
N GLN A 628 26.55 -5.97 -5.65
CA GLN A 628 26.69 -7.13 -6.52
C GLN A 628 25.37 -7.51 -7.20
N TRP A 629 24.25 -7.37 -6.49
CA TRP A 629 22.91 -7.59 -7.04
C TRP A 629 22.60 -6.57 -8.13
N PHE A 630 22.84 -5.29 -7.88
CA PHE A 630 22.58 -4.21 -8.82
C PHE A 630 23.48 -4.31 -10.06
N LYS A 631 24.77 -4.62 -9.88
CA LYS A 631 25.68 -4.93 -10.97
C LYS A 631 25.26 -6.20 -11.74
N GLY A 632 24.75 -7.21 -11.03
CA GLY A 632 24.23 -8.43 -11.64
C GLY A 632 23.03 -8.15 -12.54
N LEU A 633 22.13 -7.26 -12.11
CA LEU A 633 21.02 -6.75 -12.92
C LEU A 633 21.53 -6.00 -14.15
N ASP A 634 22.48 -5.07 -13.95
CA ASP A 634 23.08 -4.27 -15.02
C ASP A 634 23.69 -5.15 -16.13
N ILE A 635 24.44 -6.20 -15.78
CA ILE A 635 25.02 -7.10 -16.79
C ILE A 635 24.03 -8.16 -17.29
N GLY A 636 22.78 -8.17 -16.82
CA GLY A 636 21.75 -9.12 -17.23
C GLY A 636 21.94 -10.53 -16.69
N ARG A 637 22.61 -10.71 -15.55
CA ARG A 637 22.74 -12.01 -14.88
C ARG A 637 21.46 -12.39 -14.15
N SER A 638 20.36 -12.41 -14.89
CA SER A 638 19.00 -12.40 -14.35
C SER A 638 17.99 -13.20 -15.16
N PHE A 639 16.84 -13.46 -14.54
CA PHE A 639 15.61 -13.83 -15.25
C PHE A 639 14.39 -13.16 -14.57
N VAL A 640 13.35 -12.90 -15.35
CA VAL A 640 12.08 -12.35 -14.87
C VAL A 640 11.07 -13.48 -14.67
N SER A 641 10.24 -13.39 -13.63
CA SER A 641 9.18 -14.36 -13.37
C SER A 641 7.97 -13.81 -12.63
N ASN A 642 6.78 -14.25 -13.05
CA ASN A 642 5.54 -14.14 -12.27
C ASN A 642 5.00 -15.50 -11.78
N GLY A 643 5.82 -16.56 -11.85
CA GLY A 643 5.51 -17.90 -11.34
C GLY A 643 6.71 -18.84 -11.42
N PRO A 644 7.00 -19.47 -12.58
CA PRO A 644 8.08 -20.44 -12.73
C PRO A 644 9.48 -19.90 -12.40
N MET A 645 10.39 -20.77 -11.94
CA MET A 645 11.82 -20.46 -11.74
C MET A 645 12.62 -21.06 -12.89
N LEU A 646 13.46 -20.23 -13.53
CA LEU A 646 14.25 -20.62 -14.69
C LEU A 646 15.71 -20.76 -14.29
N LEU A 647 16.19 -22.00 -14.19
CA LEU A 647 17.54 -22.34 -13.75
C LEU A 647 18.30 -23.01 -14.90
N ALA A 648 18.80 -22.21 -15.84
CA ALA A 648 19.49 -22.73 -17.02
C ALA A 648 20.74 -21.92 -17.37
N LYS A 649 21.67 -22.61 -18.04
CA LYS A 649 22.95 -22.08 -18.52
C LYS A 649 23.11 -22.38 -20.00
N LEU A 650 23.76 -21.46 -20.69
CA LEU A 650 24.20 -21.64 -22.08
C LEU A 650 25.72 -21.75 -22.07
N LYS A 651 26.28 -22.85 -22.55
CA LYS A 651 27.74 -23.14 -22.49
C LYS A 651 28.34 -22.94 -21.09
N GLY A 652 27.61 -23.37 -20.06
CA GLY A 652 28.01 -23.22 -18.66
C GLY A 652 27.94 -21.78 -18.11
N GLN A 653 27.44 -20.82 -18.88
CA GLN A 653 27.31 -19.41 -18.47
C GLN A 653 25.86 -19.05 -18.13
N HIS A 654 25.70 -18.21 -17.11
CA HIS A 654 24.41 -17.63 -16.74
C HIS A 654 23.91 -16.62 -17.80
N PRO A 655 22.60 -16.30 -17.83
CA PRO A 655 22.05 -15.21 -18.64
C PRO A 655 22.89 -13.92 -18.57
N GLY A 656 22.83 -13.08 -19.61
CA GLY A 656 23.60 -11.83 -19.70
C GLY A 656 25.05 -12.00 -20.19
N PHE A 657 25.56 -13.24 -20.24
CA PHE A 657 26.92 -13.48 -20.72
C PHE A 657 27.08 -13.17 -22.21
N ARG A 658 28.24 -12.60 -22.58
CA ARG A 658 28.59 -12.24 -23.96
C ARG A 658 29.71 -13.16 -24.48
N PHE A 659 29.39 -13.99 -25.47
CA PHE A 659 30.33 -14.84 -26.18
C PHE A 659 30.95 -14.08 -27.35
N LEU A 660 32.28 -13.99 -27.40
CA LEU A 660 32.99 -13.50 -28.57
C LEU A 660 33.14 -14.65 -29.58
N ASN A 661 32.70 -14.45 -30.82
CA ASN A 661 32.75 -15.44 -31.88
C ASN A 661 33.52 -14.91 -33.09
N GLN A 662 34.52 -15.67 -33.54
CA GLN A 662 35.29 -15.38 -34.76
C GLN A 662 34.85 -16.23 -35.95
N LYS A 663 33.91 -17.16 -35.74
CA LYS A 663 33.39 -18.06 -36.78
C LYS A 663 32.02 -17.57 -37.26
N SER A 664 31.60 -18.02 -38.44
CA SER A 664 30.27 -17.73 -38.98
C SER A 664 29.13 -18.35 -38.15
N SER A 665 29.38 -19.42 -37.39
CA SER A 665 28.41 -20.02 -36.49
C SER A 665 29.04 -20.49 -35.17
N MET A 666 28.21 -20.56 -34.12
CA MET A 666 28.57 -21.06 -32.80
C MET A 666 27.55 -22.08 -32.31
N GLU A 667 28.05 -23.24 -31.89
CA GLU A 667 27.24 -24.20 -31.13
C GLU A 667 27.06 -23.73 -29.68
N LEU A 668 25.83 -23.83 -29.21
CA LEU A 668 25.31 -23.32 -27.95
C LEU A 668 24.56 -24.44 -27.21
N PRO A 669 25.26 -25.37 -26.53
CA PRO A 669 24.63 -26.30 -25.61
C PRO A 669 23.93 -25.53 -24.47
N VAL A 670 22.67 -25.88 -24.24
CA VAL A 670 21.86 -25.41 -23.12
C VAL A 670 21.61 -26.57 -22.16
N GLU A 671 21.74 -26.29 -20.88
CA GLU A 671 21.48 -27.24 -19.80
C GLU A 671 20.80 -26.56 -18.61
N GLY A 672 19.95 -27.28 -17.90
CA GLY A 672 19.30 -26.80 -16.69
C GLY A 672 17.90 -27.37 -16.49
N GLU A 673 17.07 -26.61 -15.81
CA GLU A 673 15.71 -26.97 -15.49
C GLU A 673 14.80 -25.76 -15.28
N ILE A 674 13.50 -25.98 -15.42
CA ILE A 674 12.47 -25.04 -14.99
C ILE A 674 11.66 -25.71 -13.89
N LEU A 675 11.41 -24.95 -12.82
CA LEU A 675 10.72 -25.40 -11.62
C LEU A 675 9.48 -24.55 -11.36
N TRP A 676 8.36 -25.15 -10.96
CA TRP A 676 7.20 -24.39 -10.52
C TRP A 676 6.33 -25.22 -9.56
N ASP A 677 5.58 -24.59 -8.65
CA ASP A 677 4.64 -25.29 -7.75
C ASP A 677 3.35 -25.74 -8.47
N GLN A 678 3.23 -25.43 -9.77
CA GLN A 678 2.12 -25.80 -10.65
C GLN A 678 2.67 -26.46 -11.94
N PRO A 679 1.84 -27.19 -12.71
CA PRO A 679 2.28 -27.80 -13.97
C PRO A 679 2.73 -26.76 -15.01
N LEU A 680 3.86 -27.03 -15.67
CA LEU A 680 4.35 -26.21 -16.78
C LEU A 680 3.56 -26.55 -18.07
N GLU A 681 3.46 -25.62 -19.00
CA GLU A 681 2.88 -25.89 -20.33
C GLU A 681 3.99 -26.21 -21.33
N LYS A 682 5.02 -25.37 -21.38
CA LYS A 682 6.15 -25.49 -22.29
C LYS A 682 7.30 -24.56 -21.89
N ALA A 683 8.46 -24.85 -22.44
CA ALA A 683 9.62 -23.97 -22.47
C ALA A 683 10.13 -23.83 -23.91
N GLU A 684 10.70 -22.68 -24.24
CA GLU A 684 11.14 -22.34 -25.59
C GLU A 684 12.52 -21.69 -25.52
N CYS A 685 13.39 -22.10 -26.46
CA CYS A 685 14.62 -21.38 -26.77
C CYS A 685 14.37 -20.45 -27.96
N VAL A 686 14.71 -19.19 -27.80
CA VAL A 686 14.51 -18.13 -28.79
C VAL A 686 15.88 -17.61 -29.23
N ILE A 687 16.11 -17.52 -30.54
CA ILE A 687 17.30 -16.88 -31.13
C ILE A 687 16.81 -15.81 -32.11
N ASN A 688 17.23 -14.55 -31.90
CA ASN A 688 16.85 -13.40 -32.74
C ASN A 688 15.34 -13.32 -33.03
N GLY A 689 14.53 -13.54 -31.99
CA GLY A 689 13.07 -13.49 -32.04
C GLY A 689 12.38 -14.76 -32.54
N LYS A 690 13.13 -15.76 -33.01
CA LYS A 690 12.58 -17.02 -33.54
C LYS A 690 12.69 -18.14 -32.52
N VAL A 691 11.60 -18.87 -32.29
CA VAL A 691 11.62 -20.10 -31.48
C VAL A 691 12.36 -21.19 -32.26
N VAL A 692 13.53 -21.60 -31.76
CA VAL A 692 14.37 -22.64 -32.40
C VAL A 692 14.21 -24.01 -31.76
N HIS A 693 13.68 -24.06 -30.53
CA HIS A 693 13.42 -25.31 -29.83
C HIS A 693 12.28 -25.15 -28.81
N THR A 694 11.54 -26.22 -28.58
CA THR A 694 10.44 -26.27 -27.61
C THR A 694 10.49 -27.55 -26.80
N TRP A 695 10.60 -27.42 -25.48
CA TRP A 695 10.36 -28.51 -24.53
C TRP A 695 8.90 -28.46 -24.08
N LYS A 696 8.19 -29.57 -24.18
CA LYS A 696 6.77 -29.66 -23.80
C LYS A 696 6.62 -30.06 -22.33
N GLY A 697 5.66 -29.46 -21.64
CA GLY A 697 5.27 -29.82 -20.27
C GLY A 697 4.45 -31.12 -20.19
N PRO A 698 3.98 -31.49 -18.98
CA PRO A 698 4.02 -30.69 -17.75
C PRO A 698 5.33 -30.75 -16.95
N GLY A 699 6.31 -31.52 -17.43
CA GLY A 699 7.46 -31.92 -16.61
C GLY A 699 7.10 -33.08 -15.68
N GLN A 700 7.98 -33.38 -14.73
CA GLN A 700 7.79 -34.40 -13.71
C GLN A 700 7.55 -33.75 -12.35
N GLN A 701 6.54 -34.21 -11.62
CA GLN A 701 6.32 -33.78 -10.24
C GLN A 701 7.38 -34.43 -9.32
N VAL A 702 8.13 -33.61 -8.58
CA VAL A 702 9.16 -33.99 -7.62
C VAL A 702 8.92 -33.20 -6.33
N GLY A 703 8.49 -33.90 -5.27
CA GLY A 703 8.02 -33.23 -4.05
C GLY A 703 6.83 -32.32 -4.33
N ASN A 704 6.94 -31.06 -3.93
CA ASN A 704 5.88 -30.04 -4.11
C ASN A 704 6.07 -29.19 -5.39
N ALA A 705 6.99 -29.56 -6.28
CA ALA A 705 7.29 -28.82 -7.50
C ALA A 705 7.20 -29.70 -8.75
N TRP A 706 6.89 -29.08 -9.88
CA TRP A 706 7.02 -29.62 -11.22
C TRP A 706 8.37 -29.21 -11.80
N ARG A 707 9.11 -30.19 -12.30
CA ARG A 707 10.45 -30.03 -12.89
C ARG A 707 10.41 -30.37 -14.37
N LEU A 708 10.81 -29.43 -15.21
CA LEU A 708 11.03 -29.65 -16.64
C LEU A 708 12.53 -29.55 -16.93
N PRO A 709 13.24 -30.67 -17.14
CA PRO A 709 14.63 -30.65 -17.56
C PRO A 709 14.79 -30.00 -18.94
N ILE A 710 15.81 -29.17 -19.07
CA ILE A 710 16.14 -28.44 -20.30
C ILE A 710 17.53 -28.89 -20.73
N GLN A 711 17.59 -29.60 -21.85
CA GLN A 711 18.84 -30.01 -22.47
C GLN A 711 18.67 -30.04 -23.98
N ALA A 712 19.50 -29.27 -24.69
CA ALA A 712 19.61 -29.31 -26.14
C ALA A 712 20.92 -28.63 -26.58
N SER A 713 21.25 -28.71 -27.87
CA SER A 713 22.33 -27.92 -28.46
C SER A 713 21.78 -27.14 -29.64
N MET A 714 21.84 -25.80 -29.54
CA MET A 714 21.39 -24.89 -30.59
C MET A 714 22.58 -24.37 -31.38
N THR A 715 22.32 -23.81 -32.56
CA THR A 715 23.33 -23.09 -33.33
C THR A 715 22.88 -21.64 -33.51
N ALA A 716 23.77 -20.70 -33.24
CA ALA A 716 23.61 -19.31 -33.62
C ALA A 716 24.54 -18.99 -34.78
N ASP A 717 24.00 -18.36 -35.81
CA ASP A 717 24.74 -17.87 -36.97
C ASP A 717 24.94 -16.36 -36.80
N GLY A 718 26.17 -15.89 -37.05
CA GLY A 718 26.50 -14.48 -36.94
C GLY A 718 26.38 -13.91 -35.51
N SER A 719 26.24 -12.59 -35.40
CA SER A 719 25.81 -12.00 -34.13
C SER A 719 24.37 -12.38 -33.83
N SER A 720 24.11 -12.74 -32.58
CA SER A 720 22.80 -13.22 -32.15
C SER A 720 22.59 -12.92 -30.67
N TRP A 721 21.34 -12.87 -30.25
CA TRP A 721 20.96 -13.05 -28.86
C TRP A 721 20.14 -14.33 -28.71
N VAL A 722 20.28 -14.96 -27.55
CA VAL A 722 19.56 -16.17 -27.18
C VAL A 722 18.82 -15.93 -25.87
N ALA A 723 17.56 -16.33 -25.79
CA ALA A 723 16.80 -16.28 -24.55
C ALA A 723 16.02 -17.58 -24.33
N LEU A 724 15.79 -17.92 -23.08
CA LEU A 724 14.88 -18.98 -22.67
C LEU A 724 13.63 -18.35 -22.08
N ARG A 725 12.47 -18.89 -22.45
CA ARG A 725 11.19 -18.52 -21.84
C ARG A 725 10.35 -19.75 -21.56
N CYS A 726 9.48 -19.67 -20.57
CA CYS A 726 8.56 -20.76 -20.26
C CYS A 726 7.20 -20.24 -19.85
N PHE A 727 6.20 -21.10 -19.97
CA PHE A 727 4.81 -20.77 -19.70
C PHE A 727 4.16 -21.89 -18.91
N GLY A 728 3.21 -21.53 -18.07
CA GLY A 728 2.34 -22.45 -17.36
C GLY A 728 1.00 -21.79 -17.04
N LYS A 729 -0.03 -22.59 -16.75
CA LYS A 729 -1.35 -22.10 -16.39
C LYS A 729 -1.68 -22.40 -14.94
N THR A 730 -2.13 -21.38 -14.23
CA THR A 730 -2.72 -21.55 -12.89
C THR A 730 -4.01 -22.35 -12.98
N PRO A 731 -4.53 -22.92 -11.86
CA PRO A 731 -5.83 -23.59 -11.84
C PRO A 731 -7.00 -22.72 -12.35
N MET A 732 -6.88 -21.39 -12.28
CA MET A 732 -7.85 -20.44 -12.82
C MET A 732 -7.64 -20.11 -14.31
N GLY A 733 -6.77 -20.85 -15.01
CA GLY A 733 -6.50 -20.69 -16.44
C GLY A 733 -5.62 -19.48 -16.80
N ARG A 734 -5.07 -18.77 -15.81
CA ARG A 734 -4.19 -17.60 -16.02
C ARG A 734 -2.77 -18.03 -16.35
N THR A 735 -2.16 -17.36 -17.32
CA THR A 735 -0.82 -17.68 -17.79
C THR A 735 0.24 -17.04 -16.90
N ARG A 736 1.24 -17.83 -16.52
CA ARG A 736 2.44 -17.39 -15.83
C ARG A 736 3.66 -17.76 -16.66
N PHE A 737 4.71 -16.97 -16.55
CA PHE A 737 5.90 -17.15 -17.33
C PHE A 737 7.16 -16.87 -16.53
N ALA A 738 8.27 -17.36 -17.07
CA ALA A 738 9.59 -16.83 -16.79
C ALA A 738 10.34 -16.57 -18.10
N HIS A 739 11.24 -15.60 -18.10
CA HIS A 739 12.03 -15.20 -19.25
C HIS A 739 13.45 -14.83 -18.80
N SER A 740 14.48 -15.45 -19.38
CA SER A 740 15.87 -15.12 -19.07
C SER A 740 16.26 -13.77 -19.65
N ALA A 741 17.24 -13.10 -19.06
CA ALA A 741 18.01 -12.13 -19.82
C ALA A 741 18.69 -12.80 -21.03
N PRO A 742 19.01 -12.04 -22.09
CA PRO A 742 19.64 -12.59 -23.28
C PRO A 742 21.09 -12.98 -23.00
N TRP A 743 21.50 -14.13 -23.49
CA TRP A 743 22.91 -14.38 -23.82
C TRP A 743 23.20 -13.71 -25.17
N HIS A 744 24.40 -13.17 -25.36
CA HIS A 744 24.80 -12.57 -26.63
C HIS A 744 25.95 -13.35 -27.27
N VAL A 745 25.85 -13.57 -28.57
CA VAL A 745 26.94 -14.00 -29.43
C VAL A 745 27.34 -12.80 -30.27
N MET A 746 28.59 -12.37 -30.16
CA MET A 746 29.11 -11.16 -30.81
C MET A 746 30.13 -11.54 -31.88
N VAL A 747 29.89 -11.11 -33.11
CA VAL A 747 30.80 -11.22 -34.26
C VAL A 747 31.18 -9.81 -34.69
N ALA A 748 32.48 -9.51 -34.75
CA ALA A 748 32.99 -8.13 -34.83
C ALA A 748 32.47 -7.32 -36.03
N ASP A 749 32.33 -7.97 -37.19
CA ASP A 749 31.95 -7.32 -38.47
C ASP A 749 30.54 -7.70 -38.94
N ASP A 750 29.71 -8.22 -38.03
CA ASP A 750 28.37 -8.69 -38.34
C ASP A 750 27.43 -8.29 -37.19
N PRO A 751 27.01 -7.02 -37.10
CA PRO A 751 26.13 -6.55 -36.03
C PRO A 751 24.74 -7.20 -36.12
N LEU A 752 24.00 -7.18 -35.00
CA LEU A 752 22.59 -7.57 -35.01
C LEU A 752 21.82 -6.71 -36.02
N SER A 753 21.03 -7.35 -36.87
CA SER A 753 20.20 -6.69 -37.87
C SER A 753 18.74 -7.04 -37.64
N PRO A 754 17.83 -6.06 -37.48
CA PRO A 754 16.41 -6.32 -37.49
C PRO A 754 15.93 -6.65 -38.90
N SER A 755 14.76 -7.27 -39.00
CA SER A 755 14.05 -7.33 -40.28
C SER A 755 13.51 -5.94 -40.66
N LYS A 756 13.26 -5.76 -41.96
CA LYS A 756 12.68 -4.51 -42.47
C LYS A 756 11.35 -4.16 -41.81
N GLY A 757 10.50 -5.15 -41.54
CA GLY A 757 9.22 -4.94 -40.86
C GLY A 757 9.36 -4.51 -39.40
N GLU A 758 10.40 -4.98 -38.71
CA GLU A 758 10.70 -4.61 -37.33
C GLU A 758 11.16 -3.17 -37.22
N ILE A 759 12.16 -2.75 -38.02
CA ILE A 759 12.65 -1.37 -37.95
C ILE A 759 11.61 -0.36 -38.42
N GLN A 760 10.83 -0.69 -39.46
CA GLN A 760 9.75 0.18 -39.95
C GLN A 760 8.63 0.33 -38.93
N TYR A 761 8.37 -0.69 -38.11
CA TYR A 761 7.45 -0.57 -36.99
C TYR A 761 7.94 0.46 -35.98
N LEU A 762 9.21 0.41 -35.56
CA LEU A 762 9.77 1.38 -34.60
C LEU A 762 9.75 2.80 -35.17
N ILE A 763 10.16 2.98 -36.43
CA ILE A 763 10.08 4.27 -37.13
C ILE A 763 8.65 4.80 -37.12
N SER A 764 7.67 3.97 -37.50
CA SER A 764 6.26 4.39 -37.54
C SER A 764 5.71 4.77 -36.17
N ARG A 765 6.15 4.09 -35.10
CA ARG A 765 5.76 4.42 -33.72
C ARG A 765 6.27 5.79 -33.32
N VAL A 766 7.52 6.11 -33.64
CA VAL A 766 8.12 7.41 -33.33
C VAL A 766 7.54 8.52 -34.21
N GLU A 767 7.31 8.28 -35.50
CA GLU A 767 6.66 9.25 -36.42
C GLU A 767 5.25 9.59 -35.94
N ALA A 768 4.44 8.58 -35.62
CA ALA A 768 3.07 8.81 -35.14
C ALA A 768 3.04 9.61 -33.82
N GLU A 769 3.97 9.32 -32.90
CA GLU A 769 4.04 10.06 -31.65
C GLU A 769 4.59 11.48 -31.83
N LEU A 770 5.60 11.66 -32.68
CA LEU A 770 6.12 12.97 -33.06
C LEU A 770 5.01 13.84 -33.65
N ASP A 771 4.22 13.32 -34.57
CA ASP A 771 3.10 14.05 -35.17
C ASP A 771 2.04 14.44 -34.13
N ARG A 772 1.73 13.55 -33.17
CA ARG A 772 0.80 13.84 -32.07
C ARG A 772 1.32 14.92 -31.12
N SER A 773 2.64 15.02 -30.98
CA SER A 773 3.31 15.85 -29.97
C SER A 773 3.91 17.15 -30.50
N ARG A 774 4.07 17.31 -31.83
CA ARG A 774 4.81 18.42 -32.48
C ARG A 774 4.32 19.81 -32.10
N GLU A 775 3.02 20.00 -31.93
CA GLU A 775 2.41 21.30 -31.60
C GLU A 775 2.27 21.56 -30.09
N ILE A 776 2.57 20.56 -29.25
CA ILE A 776 2.32 20.59 -27.81
C ILE A 776 3.62 20.58 -27.01
N LEU A 777 4.64 19.85 -27.48
CA LEU A 777 5.95 19.79 -26.83
C LEU A 777 6.82 21.00 -27.17
N LYS A 778 7.74 21.34 -26.26
CA LYS A 778 8.81 22.32 -26.52
C LYS A 778 9.74 21.83 -27.64
N ALA A 779 10.35 22.78 -28.35
CA ALA A 779 11.19 22.50 -29.51
C ALA A 779 12.34 21.53 -29.21
N GLU A 780 12.93 21.61 -28.02
CA GLU A 780 14.01 20.72 -27.58
C GLU A 780 13.53 19.27 -27.39
N ALA A 781 12.30 19.08 -26.90
CA ALA A 781 11.70 17.76 -26.78
C ALA A 781 11.32 17.20 -28.16
N VAL A 782 10.80 18.03 -29.06
CA VAL A 782 10.52 17.65 -30.46
C VAL A 782 11.80 17.21 -31.18
N ALA A 783 12.92 17.89 -30.94
CA ALA A 783 14.21 17.54 -31.52
C ALA A 783 14.69 16.13 -31.10
N GLU A 784 14.40 15.68 -29.88
CA GLU A 784 14.75 14.32 -29.43
C GLU A 784 13.98 13.23 -30.20
N TYR A 785 12.72 13.47 -30.59
CA TYR A 785 12.01 12.53 -31.46
C TYR A 785 12.64 12.47 -32.86
N GLU A 786 13.06 13.61 -33.39
CA GLU A 786 13.75 13.67 -34.70
C GLU A 786 15.12 12.97 -34.65
N GLU A 787 15.85 13.10 -33.53
CA GLU A 787 17.07 12.36 -33.25
C GLU A 787 16.81 10.84 -33.16
N ALA A 788 15.76 10.41 -32.45
CA ALA A 788 15.39 9.00 -32.37
C ALA A 788 15.08 8.41 -33.75
N LEU A 789 14.35 9.15 -34.59
CA LEU A 789 14.07 8.76 -35.98
C LEU A 789 15.34 8.61 -36.81
N ASN A 790 16.29 9.53 -36.66
CA ASN A 790 17.56 9.46 -37.37
C ASN A 790 18.35 8.21 -36.98
N ILE A 791 18.35 7.84 -35.70
CA ILE A 791 18.99 6.61 -35.21
C ILE A 791 18.32 5.37 -35.82
N TYR A 792 16.99 5.28 -35.79
CA TYR A 792 16.30 4.13 -36.40
C TYR A 792 16.47 4.05 -37.92
N ARG A 793 16.45 5.18 -38.63
CA ARG A 793 16.70 5.23 -40.08
C ARG A 793 18.14 4.86 -40.44
N ALA A 794 19.10 5.19 -39.57
CA ALA A 794 20.48 4.75 -39.74
C ALA A 794 20.57 3.21 -39.65
N ILE A 795 19.86 2.59 -38.70
CA ILE A 795 19.74 1.13 -38.60
C ILE A 795 19.08 0.56 -39.86
N GLU A 796 17.96 1.14 -40.32
CA GLU A 796 17.27 0.70 -41.55
C GLU A 796 18.21 0.73 -42.77
N SER A 797 19.07 1.75 -42.88
CA SER A 797 20.02 1.89 -43.99
C SER A 797 21.14 0.85 -44.01
N GLN A 798 21.36 0.14 -42.90
CA GLN A 798 22.36 -0.92 -42.77
C GLN A 798 21.78 -2.31 -43.05
N ILE A 799 20.46 -2.43 -43.20
CA ILE A 799 19.81 -3.70 -43.51
C ILE A 799 20.14 -4.10 -44.97
N PRO A 800 20.69 -5.30 -45.21
CA PRO A 800 21.10 -5.77 -46.54
C PRO A 800 20.03 -5.82 -47.62
#